data_AF-A0A1C5G1T5-F1
#
_entry.id   AF-A0A1C5G1T5-F1
#
_cell.length_a   1.000
_cell.length_b   1.000
_cell.length_c   1.000
_cell.angle_alpha   90.00
_cell.angle_beta   90.00
_cell.angle_gamma   90.00
#
_symmetry.space_group_name_H-M   'P 1'
#
loop_
_entity.id
_entity.type
_entity.pdbx_description
1 polymer ?
#
loop_
_entity_poly.entity_id
_entity_poly.type
_entity_poly.pdbx_seq_one_letter_code
_entity_poly.pdbx_strand_id
1 'polypeptide(L)'
;AGLAARDIDAVEAHGTGTTLGDLIEADALLATYGQDRDGRPPLRLGSLKSNIGHTQAAAGVAGVIKTVLAMRHGSLPRTLHVDRPSSRVDWGQGQLELLTRQTAWPETDRPLRAGVSSFGISGTNAHVILESAAPEPAAPRHTPADALPGLSAEAVPWVLSGKSRQAVRDQAARLLGRLEAGPTPDGADIGWSLVSTRAAFEYRAAVVGTGREELLTGLRALATGEAAAHLTEGRADDAARVAFVFPGQGAQWAGMARPLLDTSPVFARAMAECAAALTPFVDWSLLDVVDDAAALERVDVVQPVLWAVMVSLAELWRSYGVEPAAVAGHSQGEIAAACVAGVLSLQDGARVVALRSQAVAESLAGLGGMVALPLSEEAATELLGRWAGRLSLAAVNGPSSTVVSGEAPAVDELLAACGTAGIRARRIPVDYASHSPQVERIRDRLLADLAPVTPGAASVPAYSCTTGEQADTRTWDARHWYRNLRETVRFDSASRALVDAGVSVVLEVSPHPVLVAALQETLEAALPARPGRTALGTLRRDDGGPRRFLLSLAQLHTLGVGVRWEAVFGGAREVELPTYAFQHRRFWPEAGAEQRSDALDTEFWATVERADLGAVAAALGVADETLAPVLPALSSWRARRAEKSTVDQWHYRETWTPLRNTGRLSGSWLLVVDDAASEDPWTSAVTGAFAERAAVLRVQEPDRARLARELTALSTTDCAGVVVLVPDGVEGVVFVLVVLQAVL
;
A
#
# COMPACT_ATOMS: atom_id res chain seq x y z
N ALA A 1 13.91 36.23 15.39
CA ALA A 1 12.61 36.54 14.73
C ALA A 1 12.63 37.87 13.96
N GLY A 2 13.49 38.86 14.28
CA GLY A 2 13.48 40.14 13.56
C GLY A 2 12.23 40.99 13.81
N LEU A 3 11.56 40.75 14.94
CA LEU A 3 10.30 41.38 15.34
C LEU A 3 10.50 42.23 16.60
N ALA A 4 9.67 43.25 16.78
CA ALA A 4 9.62 44.01 18.02
C ALA A 4 8.70 43.32 19.04
N ALA A 5 8.90 43.58 20.33
CA ALA A 5 8.06 43.00 21.39
C ALA A 5 6.56 43.35 21.22
N ARG A 6 6.26 44.56 20.76
CA ARG A 6 4.88 45.02 20.43
C ARG A 6 4.21 44.29 19.26
N ASP A 7 4.98 43.52 18.49
CA ASP A 7 4.45 42.69 17.41
C ASP A 7 3.90 41.35 17.92
N ILE A 8 4.06 41.05 19.21
CA ILE A 8 3.56 39.84 19.85
C ILE A 8 2.25 40.11 20.58
N ASP A 9 1.25 39.28 20.30
CA ASP A 9 -0.13 39.44 20.79
C ASP A 9 -0.36 38.70 22.10
N ALA A 10 0.24 37.51 22.21
CA ALA A 10 0.05 36.61 23.33
C ALA A 10 1.34 35.88 23.70
N VAL A 11 1.44 35.45 24.95
CA VAL A 11 2.47 34.54 25.42
C VAL A 11 1.83 33.34 26.10
N GLU A 12 2.17 32.16 25.60
CA GLU A 12 2.04 30.90 26.32
C GLU A 12 3.25 30.77 27.26
N ALA A 13 3.03 31.06 28.53
CA ALA A 13 4.06 31.11 29.55
C ALA A 13 4.57 29.73 29.96
N HIS A 14 5.74 29.70 30.59
CA HIS A 14 6.18 28.54 31.34
C HIS A 14 5.20 28.27 32.49
N GLY A 15 4.74 29.29 33.22
CA GLY A 15 3.52 29.32 34.04
C GLY A 15 3.29 28.04 34.84
N THR A 16 4.17 27.78 35.81
CA THR A 16 4.21 26.52 36.58
C THR A 16 3.30 26.55 37.80
N GLY A 17 2.74 27.71 38.16
CA GLY A 17 1.97 27.88 39.38
C GLY A 17 2.87 28.01 40.62
N THR A 18 4.17 28.27 40.44
CA THR A 18 5.11 28.36 41.56
C THR A 18 5.14 29.78 42.11
N THR A 19 5.19 29.90 43.44
CA THR A 19 5.15 31.21 44.11
C THR A 19 6.29 32.14 43.69
N LEU A 20 7.47 31.58 43.43
CA LEU A 20 8.66 32.34 43.00
C LEU A 20 8.73 32.48 41.48
N GLY A 21 8.53 31.37 40.75
CA GLY A 21 8.73 31.34 39.30
C GLY A 21 7.72 32.19 38.54
N ASP A 22 6.43 32.13 38.92
CA ASP A 22 5.38 32.90 38.23
C ASP A 22 5.57 34.42 38.42
N LEU A 23 6.10 34.85 39.57
CA LEU A 23 6.45 36.26 39.81
C LEU A 23 7.58 36.70 38.85
N ILE A 24 8.69 35.96 38.84
CA ILE A 24 9.86 36.27 38.01
C ILE A 24 9.48 36.28 36.53
N GLU A 25 8.67 35.31 36.08
CA GLU A 25 8.22 35.25 34.70
C GLU A 25 7.31 36.43 34.34
N ALA A 26 6.33 36.76 35.19
CA ALA A 26 5.43 37.88 34.94
C ALA A 26 6.19 39.22 34.89
N ASP A 27 7.14 39.43 35.81
CA ASP A 27 7.98 40.63 35.84
C ASP A 27 8.85 40.73 34.58
N ALA A 28 9.42 39.62 34.11
CA ALA A 28 10.20 39.59 32.88
C ALA A 28 9.33 39.93 31.64
N LEU A 29 8.09 39.45 31.59
CA LEU A 29 7.15 39.78 30.52
C LEU A 29 6.67 41.23 30.59
N LEU A 30 6.42 41.76 31.80
CA LEU A 30 6.07 43.18 32.00
C LEU A 30 7.20 44.11 31.58
N ALA A 31 8.46 43.77 31.92
CA ALA A 31 9.64 44.56 31.57
C ALA A 31 10.01 44.51 30.08
N THR A 32 9.45 43.56 29.33
CA THR A 32 9.71 43.38 27.90
C THR A 32 8.44 43.64 27.08
N TYR A 33 7.58 42.63 26.91
CA TYR A 33 6.36 42.69 26.11
C TYR A 33 5.29 43.66 26.63
N GLY A 34 5.33 43.98 27.93
CA GLY A 34 4.40 44.90 28.58
C GLY A 34 4.70 46.38 28.32
N GLN A 35 5.86 46.72 27.76
CA GLN A 35 6.28 48.11 27.50
C GLN A 35 5.99 48.55 26.05
N ASP A 36 5.94 49.87 25.83
CA ASP A 36 5.90 50.54 24.51
C ASP A 36 4.89 49.93 23.51
N ARG A 37 3.68 49.65 23.99
CA ARG A 37 2.62 49.04 23.17
C ARG A 37 1.83 50.05 22.32
N ASP A 38 2.10 51.36 22.40
CA ASP A 38 1.61 52.40 21.47
C ASP A 38 0.12 52.32 21.09
N GLY A 39 -0.77 52.16 22.07
CA GLY A 39 -2.22 52.04 21.84
C GLY A 39 -2.71 50.69 21.32
N ARG A 40 -1.84 49.68 21.24
CA ARG A 40 -2.20 48.28 20.95
C ARG A 40 -2.84 47.61 22.18
N PRO A 41 -3.60 46.52 21.99
CA PRO A 41 -4.11 45.72 23.10
C PRO A 41 -2.97 45.21 24.00
N PRO A 42 -3.22 45.03 25.32
CA PRO A 42 -2.24 44.45 26.23
C PRO A 42 -1.82 43.05 25.78
N LEU A 43 -0.59 42.66 26.11
CA LEU A 43 -0.11 41.31 25.85
C LEU A 43 -1.00 40.31 26.58
N ARG A 44 -1.51 39.30 25.87
CA ARG A 44 -2.36 38.26 26.45
C ARG A 44 -1.50 37.15 27.06
N LEU A 45 -1.77 36.78 28.30
CA LEU A 45 -0.97 35.79 29.04
C LEU A 45 -1.80 34.58 29.45
N GLY A 46 -1.29 33.37 29.19
CA GLY A 46 -1.88 32.13 29.69
C GLY A 46 -0.87 30.99 29.78
N SER A 47 -1.30 29.87 30.38
CA SER A 47 -0.51 28.64 30.46
C SER A 47 -1.41 27.41 30.30
N LEU A 48 -1.06 26.51 29.39
CA LEU A 48 -1.67 25.19 29.18
C LEU A 48 -1.54 24.30 30.41
N LYS A 49 -0.53 24.54 31.26
CA LYS A 49 -0.34 23.74 32.48
C LYS A 49 -1.50 23.88 33.46
N SER A 50 -2.27 24.96 33.37
CA SER A 50 -3.53 25.10 34.12
C SER A 50 -4.60 24.08 33.70
N ASN A 51 -4.51 23.49 32.51
CA ASN A 51 -5.46 22.49 31.99
C ASN A 51 -4.98 21.05 32.21
N ILE A 52 -3.69 20.78 31.94
CA ILE A 52 -3.15 19.40 31.88
C ILE A 52 -1.98 19.14 32.83
N GLY A 53 -1.68 20.10 33.71
CA GLY A 53 -0.51 20.04 34.58
C GLY A 53 0.81 20.22 33.84
N HIS A 54 1.92 20.03 34.56
CA HIS A 54 3.25 20.13 33.97
C HIS A 54 3.69 18.80 33.34
N THR A 55 3.64 18.70 32.02
CA THR A 55 4.02 17.50 31.24
C THR A 55 5.54 17.32 31.06
N GLN A 56 6.32 17.82 32.04
CA GLN A 56 7.78 17.78 32.07
C GLN A 56 8.42 18.14 30.72
N ALA A 57 9.20 17.25 30.12
CA ALA A 57 9.89 17.46 28.85
C ALA A 57 8.94 17.82 27.68
N ALA A 58 7.68 17.39 27.74
CA ALA A 58 6.68 17.71 26.72
C ALA A 58 5.99 19.08 26.91
N ALA A 59 6.31 19.82 27.98
CA ALA A 59 5.60 21.04 28.33
C ALA A 59 5.75 22.15 27.28
N GLY A 60 6.96 22.34 26.74
CA GLY A 60 7.22 23.36 25.72
C GLY A 60 6.45 23.09 24.43
N VAL A 61 6.54 21.85 23.89
CA VAL A 61 5.84 21.48 22.66
C VAL A 61 4.31 21.45 22.85
N ALA A 62 3.80 21.10 24.03
CA ALA A 62 2.38 21.19 24.33
C ALA A 62 1.90 22.66 24.25
N GLY A 63 2.69 23.61 24.75
CA GLY A 63 2.44 25.05 24.61
C GLY A 63 2.43 25.52 23.15
N VAL A 64 3.35 25.01 22.33
CA VAL A 64 3.36 25.23 20.87
C VAL A 64 2.07 24.72 20.23
N ILE A 65 1.66 23.48 20.53
CA ILE A 65 0.42 22.88 19.99
C ILE A 65 -0.81 23.73 20.34
N LYS A 66 -0.96 24.12 21.62
CA LYS A 66 -2.05 25.02 22.04
C LYS A 66 -2.04 26.31 21.23
N THR A 67 -0.87 26.91 21.04
CA THR A 67 -0.73 28.20 20.37
C THR A 67 -1.07 28.10 18.89
N VAL A 68 -0.61 27.05 18.20
CA VAL A 68 -0.96 26.78 16.80
C VAL A 68 -2.46 26.54 16.64
N LEU A 69 -3.08 25.77 17.55
CA LEU A 69 -4.54 25.58 17.54
C LEU A 69 -5.29 26.90 17.79
N ALA A 70 -4.82 27.73 18.72
CA ALA A 70 -5.40 29.04 18.99
C ALA A 70 -5.34 29.96 17.75
N MET A 71 -4.24 29.93 17.00
CA MET A 71 -4.11 30.66 15.72
C MET A 71 -5.07 30.12 14.66
N ARG A 72 -5.13 28.80 14.47
CA ARG A 72 -6.05 28.15 13.49
C ARG A 72 -7.53 28.43 13.77
N HIS A 73 -7.89 28.55 15.05
CA HIS A 73 -9.27 28.81 15.46
C HIS A 73 -9.57 30.29 15.74
N GLY A 74 -8.61 31.20 15.55
CA GLY A 74 -8.79 32.64 15.83
C GLY A 74 -9.25 32.93 17.26
N SER A 75 -8.80 32.15 18.24
CA SER A 75 -9.32 32.20 19.62
C SER A 75 -8.25 31.84 20.64
N LEU A 76 -8.09 32.67 21.66
CA LEU A 76 -7.21 32.46 22.80
C LEU A 76 -7.98 31.76 23.94
N PRO A 77 -7.64 30.50 24.29
CA PRO A 77 -8.30 29.78 25.38
C PRO A 77 -8.00 30.38 26.75
N ARG A 78 -8.97 30.27 27.68
CA ARG A 78 -8.77 30.72 29.06
C ARG A 78 -7.67 29.91 29.78
N THR A 79 -6.89 30.57 30.62
CA THR A 79 -6.06 29.93 31.65
C THR A 79 -6.94 29.67 32.89
N LEU A 80 -6.82 28.47 33.47
CA LEU A 80 -7.64 28.04 34.61
C LEU A 80 -7.02 28.42 35.95
N HIS A 81 -7.83 28.31 37.02
CA HIS A 81 -7.42 28.51 38.42
C HIS A 81 -6.94 29.93 38.76
N VAL A 82 -7.47 30.93 38.04
CA VAL A 82 -7.23 32.35 38.32
C VAL A 82 -8.50 32.99 38.87
N ASP A 83 -8.73 32.86 40.18
CA ASP A 83 -9.82 33.57 40.87
C ASP A 83 -9.49 35.07 41.00
N ARG A 84 -8.22 35.37 41.28
CA ARG A 84 -7.64 36.72 41.27
C ARG A 84 -6.18 36.66 40.80
N PRO A 85 -5.68 37.67 40.06
CA PRO A 85 -4.26 37.78 39.75
C PRO A 85 -3.39 37.80 41.02
N SER A 86 -2.16 37.29 40.93
CA SER A 86 -1.23 37.27 42.08
C SER A 86 -0.97 38.69 42.59
N SER A 87 -1.12 38.91 43.90
CA SER A 87 -0.85 40.22 44.53
C SER A 87 0.65 40.51 44.68
N ARG A 88 1.52 39.59 44.27
CA ARG A 88 2.98 39.77 44.31
C ARG A 88 3.53 40.38 43.02
N VAL A 89 2.76 40.34 41.94
CA VAL A 89 3.09 40.94 40.64
C VAL A 89 2.46 42.33 40.59
N ASP A 90 3.23 43.34 40.20
CA ASP A 90 2.70 44.69 39.97
C ASP A 90 2.17 44.81 38.53
N TRP A 91 0.95 44.32 38.33
CA TRP A 91 0.27 44.32 37.02
C TRP A 91 0.06 45.73 36.43
N GLY A 92 0.26 46.80 37.22
CA GLY A 92 0.15 48.19 36.76
C GLY A 92 1.39 48.72 36.04
N GLN A 93 2.54 48.03 36.13
CA GLN A 93 3.81 48.50 35.53
C GLN A 93 3.90 48.37 34.02
N GLY A 94 2.95 47.67 33.40
CA GLY A 94 2.96 47.42 31.97
C GLY A 94 1.62 46.88 31.49
N GLN A 95 1.52 46.69 30.18
CA GLN A 95 0.29 46.28 29.52
C GLN A 95 0.29 44.76 29.29
N LEU A 96 -0.05 44.00 30.34
CA LEU A 96 -0.14 42.54 30.36
C LEU A 96 -1.49 42.11 30.96
N GLU A 97 -2.22 41.21 30.30
CA GLU A 97 -3.55 40.78 30.72
C GLU A 97 -3.66 39.25 30.74
N LEU A 98 -4.01 38.69 31.90
CA LEU A 98 -4.27 37.25 32.04
C LEU A 98 -5.56 36.85 31.30
N LEU A 99 -5.49 35.73 30.58
CA LEU A 99 -6.62 35.14 29.85
C LEU A 99 -7.61 34.44 30.79
N THR A 100 -8.31 35.18 31.65
CA THR A 100 -9.30 34.62 32.61
C THR A 100 -10.57 34.09 31.95
N ARG A 101 -10.82 34.45 30.69
CA ARG A 101 -11.89 33.94 29.83
C ARG A 101 -11.38 33.68 28.41
N GLN A 102 -12.07 32.81 27.68
CA GLN A 102 -11.79 32.61 26.26
C GLN A 102 -12.06 33.93 25.53
N THR A 103 -11.11 34.35 24.69
CA THR A 103 -11.16 35.63 24.01
C THR A 103 -10.88 35.42 22.53
N ALA A 104 -11.66 36.03 21.64
CA ALA A 104 -11.36 36.00 20.22
C ALA A 104 -9.97 36.59 19.98
N TRP A 105 -9.20 35.98 19.09
CA TRP A 105 -7.93 36.53 18.62
C TRP A 105 -8.24 37.35 17.36
N PRO A 106 -8.35 38.69 17.47
CA PRO A 106 -8.85 39.50 16.38
C PRO A 106 -7.94 39.39 15.17
N GLU A 107 -8.54 39.19 13.99
CA GLU A 107 -7.84 39.33 12.72
C GLU A 107 -7.42 40.79 12.54
N THR A 108 -6.19 40.97 12.10
CA THR A 108 -5.60 42.29 11.82
C THR A 108 -4.89 42.23 10.46
N ASP A 109 -4.49 43.38 9.91
CA ASP A 109 -3.68 43.42 8.67
C ASP A 109 -2.27 42.83 8.81
N ARG A 110 -1.93 42.27 9.98
CA ARG A 110 -0.70 41.55 10.25
C ARG A 110 -0.98 40.11 10.70
N PRO A 111 -0.02 39.18 10.47
CA PRO A 111 -0.09 37.83 11.02
C PRO A 111 -0.26 37.83 12.55
N LEU A 112 -1.02 36.86 13.06
CA LEU A 112 -1.14 36.60 14.49
C LEU A 112 0.19 36.07 15.02
N ARG A 113 0.67 36.60 16.14
CA ARG A 113 1.99 36.24 16.68
C ARG A 113 1.95 35.96 18.16
N ALA A 114 2.62 34.90 18.59
CA ALA A 114 2.73 34.56 20.01
C ALA A 114 4.11 34.03 20.39
N GLY A 115 4.51 34.32 21.63
CA GLY A 115 5.67 33.70 22.26
C GLY A 115 5.29 32.43 23.03
N VAL A 116 6.19 31.45 23.08
CA VAL A 116 6.09 30.25 23.93
C VAL A 116 7.35 30.15 24.77
N SER A 117 7.20 30.19 26.10
CA SER A 117 8.30 30.11 27.06
C SER A 117 8.39 28.75 27.74
N SER A 118 9.61 28.23 27.92
CA SER A 118 9.87 27.06 28.75
C SER A 118 11.21 27.18 29.46
N PHE A 119 11.20 27.10 30.79
CA PHE A 119 12.38 27.29 31.63
C PHE A 119 12.72 25.99 32.36
N GLY A 120 13.88 25.42 32.08
CA GLY A 120 14.33 24.17 32.68
C GLY A 120 14.91 24.39 34.08
N ILE A 121 14.70 23.42 34.99
CA ILE A 121 15.28 23.46 36.35
C ILE A 121 16.82 23.49 36.35
N SER A 122 17.45 23.03 35.27
CA SER A 122 18.91 23.14 35.05
C SER A 122 19.38 24.58 34.79
N GLY A 123 18.47 25.54 34.59
CA GLY A 123 18.76 26.92 34.23
C GLY A 123 18.76 27.20 32.73
N THR A 124 18.50 26.21 31.88
CA THR A 124 18.37 26.42 30.43
C THR A 124 16.98 26.96 30.08
N ASN A 125 16.93 28.10 29.40
CA ASN A 125 15.70 28.80 29.02
C ASN A 125 15.49 28.77 27.51
N ALA A 126 14.26 28.50 27.09
CA ALA A 126 13.84 28.59 25.70
C ALA A 126 12.64 29.54 25.55
N HIS A 127 12.67 30.38 24.52
CA HIS A 127 11.56 31.22 24.12
C HIS A 127 11.44 31.19 22.59
N VAL A 128 10.31 30.71 22.09
CA VAL A 128 10.04 30.57 20.65
C VAL A 128 8.94 31.52 20.23
N ILE A 129 9.10 32.16 19.07
CA ILE A 129 8.07 32.99 18.46
C ILE A 129 7.38 32.22 17.35
N LEU A 130 6.06 32.18 17.40
CA LEU A 130 5.18 31.58 16.40
C LEU A 130 4.43 32.69 15.65
N GLU A 131 4.23 32.48 14.36
CA GLU A 131 3.46 33.37 13.48
C GLU A 131 2.43 32.53 12.71
N SER A 132 1.20 33.03 12.58
CA SER A 132 0.17 32.37 11.77
C SER A 132 0.59 32.34 10.30
N ALA A 133 0.42 31.19 9.65
CA ALA A 133 0.59 31.11 8.20
C ALA A 133 -0.42 32.04 7.49
N ALA A 134 -0.03 32.54 6.31
CA ALA A 134 -1.00 33.15 5.40
C ALA A 134 -2.12 32.13 5.09
N PRO A 135 -3.36 32.58 4.83
CA PRO A 135 -4.45 31.68 4.46
C PRO A 135 -3.99 30.73 3.36
N GLU A 136 -4.00 29.43 3.65
CA GLU A 136 -3.55 28.43 2.71
C GLU A 136 -4.57 28.35 1.57
N PRO A 137 -4.15 28.48 0.30
CA PRO A 137 -5.07 28.26 -0.81
C PRO A 137 -5.64 26.84 -0.70
N ALA A 138 -6.89 26.67 -1.15
CA ALA A 138 -7.52 25.34 -1.18
C ALA A 138 -6.57 24.33 -1.82
N ALA A 139 -6.50 23.12 -1.25
CA ALA A 139 -5.61 22.06 -1.74
C ALA A 139 -5.69 21.96 -3.27
N PRO A 140 -4.55 21.89 -3.95
CA PRO A 140 -4.53 21.85 -5.41
C PRO A 140 -5.35 20.65 -5.89
N ARG A 141 -6.08 20.83 -6.99
CA ARG A 141 -6.78 19.72 -7.62
C ARG A 141 -5.75 18.80 -8.25
N HIS A 142 -5.87 17.51 -7.98
CA HIS A 142 -5.11 16.50 -8.68
C HIS A 142 -5.44 16.56 -10.16
N THR A 143 -4.49 16.99 -10.98
CA THR A 143 -4.65 17.10 -12.43
C THR A 143 -3.44 16.43 -13.09
N PRO A 144 -3.39 15.08 -13.14
CA PRO A 144 -2.39 14.41 -13.95
C PRO A 144 -2.52 14.83 -15.41
N ALA A 145 -1.38 14.93 -16.10
CA ALA A 145 -1.36 15.10 -17.55
C ALA A 145 -2.13 13.99 -18.27
N ASP A 146 -2.20 12.80 -17.67
CA ASP A 146 -2.86 11.60 -18.19
C ASP A 146 -4.08 11.16 -17.36
N ALA A 147 -4.69 12.05 -16.58
CA ALA A 147 -5.90 11.69 -15.83
C ALA A 147 -6.96 11.24 -16.83
N LEU A 148 -7.52 10.06 -16.66
CA LEU A 148 -8.58 9.55 -17.52
C LEU A 148 -9.91 10.03 -16.95
N PRO A 149 -10.53 11.08 -17.50
CA PRO A 149 -11.87 11.46 -17.07
C PRO A 149 -12.82 10.29 -17.33
N GLY A 150 -13.58 9.88 -16.32
CA GLY A 150 -14.81 9.09 -16.51
C GLY A 150 -15.10 7.98 -15.51
N LEU A 151 -14.13 7.17 -15.06
CA LEU A 151 -14.46 6.04 -14.18
C LEU A 151 -14.92 6.49 -12.78
N SER A 152 -14.21 7.44 -12.17
CA SER A 152 -14.54 7.97 -10.82
C SER A 152 -15.79 8.83 -10.79
N ALA A 153 -16.30 9.27 -11.94
CA ALA A 153 -17.57 9.98 -12.04
C ALA A 153 -18.77 9.04 -11.81
N GLU A 154 -18.63 7.75 -12.16
CA GLU A 154 -19.69 6.75 -11.98
C GLU A 154 -19.55 5.91 -10.70
N ALA A 155 -18.31 5.56 -10.33
CA ALA A 155 -18.04 4.77 -9.12
C ALA A 155 -16.70 5.12 -8.51
N VAL A 156 -16.63 5.13 -7.18
CA VAL A 156 -15.45 5.53 -6.43
C VAL A 156 -14.92 4.37 -5.60
N PRO A 157 -13.61 4.02 -5.70
CA PRO A 157 -12.99 3.05 -4.81
C PRO A 157 -12.45 3.71 -3.53
N TRP A 158 -12.82 3.21 -2.36
CA TRP A 158 -12.20 3.53 -1.08
C TRP A 158 -11.32 2.37 -0.64
N VAL A 159 -10.00 2.56 -0.75
CA VAL A 159 -9.00 1.56 -0.35
C VAL A 159 -8.52 1.80 1.07
N LEU A 160 -8.43 0.74 1.87
CA LEU A 160 -7.94 0.78 3.24
C LEU A 160 -6.88 -0.31 3.42
N SER A 161 -5.89 -0.04 4.26
CA SER A 161 -4.89 -1.04 4.60
C SER A 161 -4.44 -0.98 6.05
N GLY A 162 -3.92 -2.10 6.56
CA GLY A 162 -3.42 -2.22 7.91
C GLY A 162 -2.41 -3.36 8.07
N LYS A 163 -1.69 -3.36 9.20
CA LYS A 163 -0.76 -4.45 9.57
C LYS A 163 -1.46 -5.68 10.15
N SER A 164 -2.78 -5.66 10.23
CA SER A 164 -3.62 -6.81 10.60
C SER A 164 -5.03 -6.62 10.06
N ARG A 165 -5.79 -7.72 9.93
CA ARG A 165 -7.23 -7.65 9.59
C ARG A 165 -7.99 -6.74 10.55
N GLN A 166 -7.71 -6.84 11.86
CA GLN A 166 -8.38 -5.99 12.86
C GLN A 166 -8.05 -4.50 12.67
N ALA A 167 -6.81 -4.16 12.31
CA ALA A 167 -6.44 -2.77 12.05
C ALA A 167 -7.21 -2.19 10.85
N VAL A 168 -7.48 -2.98 9.81
CA VAL A 168 -8.31 -2.56 8.66
C VAL A 168 -9.75 -2.28 9.10
N ARG A 169 -10.33 -3.18 9.91
CA ARG A 169 -11.70 -3.01 10.44
C ARG A 169 -11.83 -1.78 11.32
N ASP A 170 -10.88 -1.58 12.23
CA ASP A 170 -10.87 -0.41 13.10
C ASP A 170 -10.62 0.89 12.32
N GLN A 171 -9.82 0.83 11.24
CA GLN A 171 -9.63 1.96 10.34
C GLN A 171 -10.92 2.30 9.59
N ALA A 172 -11.67 1.29 9.14
CA ALA A 172 -12.99 1.48 8.54
C ALA A 172 -13.98 2.09 9.53
N ALA A 173 -14.00 1.63 10.78
CA ALA A 173 -14.84 2.19 11.84
C ALA A 173 -14.48 3.65 12.18
N ARG A 174 -13.19 3.99 12.23
CA ARG A 174 -12.73 5.39 12.44
C ARG A 174 -13.13 6.30 11.28
N LEU A 175 -12.99 5.82 10.05
CA LEU A 175 -13.41 6.56 8.87
C LEU A 175 -14.93 6.78 8.90
N LEU A 176 -15.71 5.72 9.14
CA LEU A 176 -17.17 5.81 9.27
C LEU A 176 -17.58 6.85 10.33
N GLY A 177 -17.02 6.78 11.54
CA GLY A 177 -17.31 7.74 12.60
C GLY A 177 -16.96 9.19 12.23
N ARG A 178 -15.87 9.41 11.48
CA ARG A 178 -15.50 10.74 10.98
C ARG A 178 -16.49 11.28 9.95
N LEU A 179 -17.00 10.42 9.07
CA LEU A 179 -17.94 10.77 8.00
C LEU A 179 -19.37 10.97 8.50
N GLU A 180 -19.73 10.35 9.64
CA GLU A 180 -21.03 10.52 10.30
C GLU A 180 -21.07 11.76 11.23
N ALA A 181 -19.91 12.19 11.76
CA ALA A 181 -19.83 13.27 12.75
C ALA A 181 -19.81 14.71 12.20
N GLY A 182 -19.81 14.93 10.88
CA GLY A 182 -19.73 16.29 10.33
C GLY A 182 -19.95 16.40 8.82
N PRO A 183 -19.73 17.60 8.24
CA PRO A 183 -19.80 17.81 6.81
C PRO A 183 -18.85 16.84 6.11
N THR A 184 -19.38 16.09 5.14
CA THR A 184 -18.57 15.09 4.44
C THR A 184 -17.97 15.71 3.19
N PRO A 185 -16.65 15.54 2.99
CA PRO A 185 -16.04 15.80 1.69
C PRO A 185 -16.64 14.95 0.57
N ASP A 186 -16.30 15.30 -0.66
CA ASP A 186 -16.66 14.51 -1.83
C ASP A 186 -16.09 13.08 -1.74
N GLY A 187 -16.81 12.10 -2.31
CA GLY A 187 -16.39 10.70 -2.28
C GLY A 187 -15.03 10.48 -2.98
N ALA A 188 -14.79 11.18 -4.08
CA ALA A 188 -13.55 11.11 -4.83
C ALA A 188 -12.38 11.76 -4.06
N ASP A 189 -12.63 12.85 -3.32
CA ASP A 189 -11.62 13.48 -2.44
C ASP A 189 -11.18 12.51 -1.33
N ILE A 190 -12.14 11.78 -0.74
CA ILE A 190 -11.85 10.74 0.26
C ILE A 190 -11.04 9.61 -0.37
N GLY A 191 -11.48 9.09 -1.53
CA GLY A 191 -10.78 8.01 -2.23
C GLY A 191 -9.36 8.40 -2.62
N TRP A 192 -9.17 9.61 -3.14
CA TRP A 192 -7.86 10.16 -3.45
C TRP A 192 -6.98 10.26 -2.21
N SER A 193 -7.51 10.79 -1.11
CA SER A 193 -6.77 10.96 0.14
C SER A 193 -6.38 9.62 0.76
N LEU A 194 -7.21 8.58 0.61
CA LEU A 194 -6.89 7.22 1.06
C LEU A 194 -5.71 6.60 0.32
N VAL A 195 -5.47 7.00 -0.93
CA VAL A 195 -4.33 6.51 -1.73
C VAL A 195 -3.10 7.40 -1.54
N SER A 196 -3.26 8.72 -1.67
CA SER A 196 -2.15 9.68 -1.72
C SER A 196 -1.50 9.94 -0.36
N THR A 197 -2.27 9.84 0.73
CA THR A 197 -1.81 10.27 2.07
C THR A 197 -1.67 9.12 3.07
N ARG A 198 -1.89 7.87 2.66
CA ARG A 198 -1.82 6.69 3.54
C ARG A 198 -0.86 5.65 2.97
N ALA A 199 -0.09 5.03 3.86
CA ALA A 199 0.74 3.89 3.49
C ALA A 199 -0.13 2.68 3.08
N ALA A 200 0.32 1.93 2.08
CA ALA A 200 -0.28 0.67 1.67
C ALA A 200 0.38 -0.50 2.42
N PHE A 201 -0.34 -1.09 3.37
CA PHE A 201 0.09 -2.26 4.14
C PHE A 201 -0.38 -3.59 3.53
N GLU A 202 0.01 -4.71 4.14
CA GLU A 202 -0.23 -6.07 3.64
C GLU A 202 -1.71 -6.51 3.73
N TYR A 203 -2.46 -6.14 4.77
CA TYR A 203 -3.89 -6.44 4.82
C TYR A 203 -4.62 -5.29 4.15
N ARG A 204 -5.33 -5.58 3.07
CA ARG A 204 -5.98 -4.56 2.23
C ARG A 204 -7.45 -4.89 2.09
N ALA A 205 -8.26 -3.83 2.06
CA ALA A 205 -9.67 -3.90 1.73
C ALA A 205 -10.02 -2.75 0.80
N ALA A 206 -11.06 -2.93 0.00
CA ALA A 206 -11.56 -1.90 -0.88
C ALA A 206 -13.07 -1.98 -0.99
N VAL A 207 -13.72 -0.82 -0.88
CA VAL A 207 -15.15 -0.64 -1.09
C VAL A 207 -15.34 0.18 -2.36
N VAL A 208 -16.13 -0.29 -3.32
CA VAL A 208 -16.41 0.45 -4.56
C VAL A 208 -17.88 0.80 -4.62
N GLY A 209 -18.24 2.08 -4.67
CA GLY A 209 -19.65 2.48 -4.68
C GLY A 209 -19.94 3.62 -5.65
N THR A 210 -21.17 3.67 -6.16
CA THR A 210 -21.66 4.73 -7.07
C THR A 210 -22.18 5.95 -6.34
N GLY A 211 -22.14 5.93 -5.01
CA GLY A 211 -22.62 7.00 -4.18
C GLY A 211 -22.33 6.77 -2.71
N ARG A 212 -22.55 7.82 -1.93
CA ARG A 212 -22.23 7.86 -0.50
C ARG A 212 -22.82 6.69 0.29
N GLU A 213 -24.11 6.42 0.15
CA GLU A 213 -24.78 5.40 0.97
C GLU A 213 -24.23 3.98 0.71
N GLU A 214 -23.90 3.67 -0.53
CA GLU A 214 -23.26 2.39 -0.88
C GLU A 214 -21.86 2.28 -0.27
N LEU A 215 -21.06 3.35 -0.37
CA LEU A 215 -19.73 3.43 0.24
C LEU A 215 -19.78 3.29 1.77
N LEU A 216 -20.70 3.98 2.44
CA LEU A 216 -20.89 3.87 3.90
C LEU A 216 -21.37 2.47 4.29
N THR A 217 -22.26 1.86 3.51
CA THR A 217 -22.72 0.48 3.74
C THR A 217 -21.56 -0.51 3.62
N GLY A 218 -20.69 -0.34 2.62
CA GLY A 218 -19.50 -1.18 2.47
C GLY A 218 -18.47 -0.97 3.59
N LEU A 219 -18.27 0.27 4.05
CA LEU A 219 -17.43 0.54 5.22
C LEU A 219 -17.99 -0.07 6.50
N ARG A 220 -19.31 -0.04 6.70
CA ARG A 220 -19.98 -0.69 7.84
C ARG A 220 -19.74 -2.20 7.81
N ALA A 221 -19.97 -2.83 6.65
CA ALA A 221 -19.70 -4.25 6.46
C ALA A 221 -18.23 -4.60 6.74
N LEU A 222 -17.29 -3.80 6.23
CA LEU A 222 -15.88 -3.97 6.53
C LEU A 222 -15.57 -3.83 8.03
N ALA A 223 -16.13 -2.81 8.70
CA ALA A 223 -15.92 -2.59 10.13
C ALA A 223 -16.46 -3.75 10.99
N THR A 224 -17.60 -4.34 10.62
CA THR A 224 -18.21 -5.48 11.35
C THR A 224 -17.67 -6.84 10.90
N GLY A 225 -16.92 -6.91 9.79
CA GLY A 225 -16.43 -8.15 9.22
C GLY A 225 -17.50 -8.96 8.47
N GLU A 226 -18.53 -8.29 7.97
CA GLU A 226 -19.58 -8.85 7.13
C GLU A 226 -19.19 -8.79 5.65
N ALA A 227 -19.68 -9.74 4.86
CA ALA A 227 -19.48 -9.73 3.42
C ALA A 227 -20.45 -8.76 2.73
N ALA A 228 -19.97 -8.03 1.73
CA ALA A 228 -20.81 -7.20 0.85
C ALA A 228 -20.37 -7.35 -0.61
N ALA A 229 -21.31 -7.22 -1.55
CA ALA A 229 -21.04 -7.45 -2.98
C ALA A 229 -20.00 -6.48 -3.57
N HIS A 230 -19.90 -5.29 -2.97
CA HIS A 230 -19.01 -4.21 -3.38
C HIS A 230 -17.81 -4.02 -2.46
N LEU A 231 -17.55 -5.00 -1.58
CA LEU A 231 -16.40 -5.07 -0.68
C LEU A 231 -15.49 -6.22 -1.12
N THR A 232 -14.20 -5.94 -1.22
CA THR A 232 -13.16 -6.97 -1.34
C THR A 232 -12.13 -6.82 -0.24
N GLU A 233 -11.67 -7.94 0.29
CA GLU A 233 -10.61 -8.02 1.30
C GLU A 233 -9.57 -9.03 0.84
N GLY A 234 -8.31 -8.77 1.16
CA GLY A 234 -7.20 -9.64 0.80
C GLY A 234 -5.97 -9.39 1.66
N ARG A 235 -4.97 -10.24 1.43
CA ARG A 235 -3.62 -10.01 1.92
C ARG A 235 -2.72 -9.87 0.70
N ALA A 236 -2.10 -8.71 0.57
CA ALA A 236 -1.18 -8.41 -0.50
C ALA A 236 0.05 -9.28 -0.43
N ASP A 237 0.42 -9.80 -1.59
CA ASP A 237 1.73 -10.37 -1.88
C ASP A 237 2.40 -9.44 -2.89
N ASP A 238 3.38 -8.65 -2.47
CA ASP A 238 4.05 -7.70 -3.37
C ASP A 238 4.88 -8.42 -4.45
N ALA A 239 5.07 -9.74 -4.34
CA ALA A 239 5.64 -10.58 -5.39
C ALA A 239 4.59 -11.17 -6.35
N ALA A 240 3.32 -10.77 -6.24
CA ALA A 240 2.26 -11.29 -7.09
C ALA A 240 2.53 -11.04 -8.58
N ARG A 241 2.46 -12.11 -9.37
CA ARG A 241 2.60 -12.06 -10.83
C ARG A 241 1.28 -12.38 -11.48
N VAL A 242 0.82 -11.45 -12.32
CA VAL A 242 -0.46 -11.54 -13.02
C VAL A 242 -0.25 -12.09 -14.43
N ALA A 243 -0.98 -13.13 -14.82
CA ALA A 243 -1.09 -13.54 -16.22
C ALA A 243 -2.42 -13.08 -16.80
N PHE A 244 -2.42 -12.57 -18.03
CA PHE A 244 -3.66 -12.29 -18.76
C PHE A 244 -4.07 -13.51 -19.57
N VAL A 245 -5.31 -13.94 -19.36
CA VAL A 245 -5.93 -15.04 -20.08
C VAL A 245 -7.11 -14.54 -20.90
N PHE A 246 -7.14 -14.95 -22.16
CA PHE A 246 -8.17 -14.53 -23.12
C PHE A 246 -9.05 -15.72 -23.49
N PRO A 247 -10.35 -15.71 -23.14
CA PRO A 247 -11.24 -16.83 -23.47
C PRO A 247 -11.59 -16.89 -24.96
N GLY A 248 -12.20 -18.01 -25.35
CA GLY A 248 -12.82 -18.18 -26.65
C GLY A 248 -14.22 -17.57 -26.73
N GLN A 249 -15.11 -18.20 -27.50
CA GLN A 249 -16.51 -17.80 -27.60
C GLN A 249 -17.32 -18.22 -26.36
N GLY A 250 -18.32 -17.43 -25.99
CA GLY A 250 -19.23 -17.67 -24.85
C GLY A 250 -19.28 -16.54 -23.84
N ALA A 251 -18.30 -15.63 -23.85
CA ALA A 251 -18.25 -14.47 -22.96
C ALA A 251 -19.15 -13.31 -23.43
N GLN A 252 -19.64 -13.33 -24.67
CA GLN A 252 -20.39 -12.23 -25.27
C GLN A 252 -21.78 -12.01 -24.66
N TRP A 253 -22.22 -10.76 -24.73
CA TRP A 253 -23.59 -10.30 -24.49
C TRP A 253 -23.80 -8.95 -25.18
N ALA A 254 -25.04 -8.66 -25.58
CA ALA A 254 -25.37 -7.38 -26.22
C ALA A 254 -25.16 -6.22 -25.24
N GLY A 255 -24.41 -5.19 -25.64
CA GLY A 255 -24.08 -4.07 -24.76
C GLY A 255 -22.84 -4.25 -23.89
N MET A 256 -22.08 -5.34 -24.08
CA MET A 256 -20.98 -5.72 -23.18
C MET A 256 -19.85 -4.70 -23.00
N ALA A 257 -19.68 -3.84 -23.99
CA ALA A 257 -18.64 -2.82 -24.04
C ALA A 257 -19.20 -1.40 -23.88
N ARG A 258 -20.53 -1.24 -23.90
CA ARG A 258 -21.17 0.05 -24.08
C ARG A 258 -20.86 1.05 -22.98
N PRO A 259 -21.01 0.70 -21.68
CA PRO A 259 -20.72 1.69 -20.64
C PRO A 259 -19.25 2.13 -20.63
N LEU A 260 -18.30 1.24 -20.99
CA LEU A 260 -16.88 1.60 -21.09
C LEU A 260 -16.54 2.40 -22.34
N LEU A 261 -17.25 2.20 -23.46
CA LEU A 261 -17.14 3.07 -24.64
C LEU A 261 -17.52 4.52 -24.30
N ASP A 262 -18.56 4.69 -23.48
CA ASP A 262 -19.07 6.02 -23.13
C ASP A 262 -18.21 6.71 -22.05
N THR A 263 -17.54 5.94 -21.18
CA THR A 263 -16.87 6.49 -19.97
C THR A 263 -15.35 6.34 -19.94
N SER A 264 -14.75 5.48 -20.75
CA SER A 264 -13.30 5.26 -20.74
C SER A 264 -12.67 5.67 -22.07
N PRO A 265 -11.97 6.82 -22.12
CA PRO A 265 -11.28 7.26 -23.33
C PRO A 265 -10.23 6.26 -23.85
N VAL A 266 -9.58 5.51 -22.95
CA VAL A 266 -8.61 4.47 -23.33
C VAL A 266 -9.31 3.31 -24.03
N PHE A 267 -10.40 2.83 -23.43
CA PHE A 267 -11.16 1.72 -23.99
C PHE A 267 -11.79 2.11 -25.34
N ALA A 268 -12.38 3.30 -25.42
CA ALA A 268 -12.96 3.82 -26.66
C ALA A 268 -11.93 3.97 -27.78
N ARG A 269 -10.72 4.48 -27.47
CA ARG A 269 -9.62 4.57 -28.43
C ARG A 269 -9.18 3.20 -28.93
N ALA A 270 -8.96 2.24 -28.03
CA ALA A 270 -8.54 0.88 -28.40
C ALA A 270 -9.61 0.17 -29.26
N MET A 271 -10.90 0.37 -28.95
CA MET A 271 -12.01 -0.14 -29.76
C MET A 271 -12.03 0.48 -31.16
N ALA A 272 -11.77 1.78 -31.28
CA ALA A 272 -11.69 2.47 -32.57
C ALA A 272 -10.49 1.99 -33.42
N GLU A 273 -9.34 1.74 -32.80
CA GLU A 273 -8.17 1.16 -33.46
C GLU A 273 -8.46 -0.27 -33.97
N CYS A 274 -9.14 -1.09 -33.16
CA CYS A 274 -9.61 -2.41 -33.58
C CYS A 274 -10.61 -2.32 -34.74
N ALA A 275 -11.55 -1.37 -34.71
CA ALA A 275 -12.52 -1.14 -35.78
C ALA A 275 -11.83 -0.79 -37.11
N ALA A 276 -10.84 0.11 -37.05
CA ALA A 276 -10.06 0.50 -38.22
C ALA A 276 -9.28 -0.69 -38.80
N ALA A 277 -8.68 -1.52 -37.93
CA ALA A 277 -7.94 -2.72 -38.35
C ALA A 277 -8.84 -3.79 -39.00
N LEU A 278 -10.10 -3.93 -38.54
CA LEU A 278 -11.08 -4.88 -39.07
C LEU A 278 -11.67 -4.45 -40.41
N THR A 279 -11.77 -3.14 -40.66
CA THR A 279 -12.45 -2.56 -41.84
C THR A 279 -12.09 -3.23 -43.19
N PRO A 280 -10.83 -3.61 -43.48
CA PRO A 280 -10.50 -4.26 -44.75
C PRO A 280 -11.04 -5.69 -44.91
N PHE A 281 -11.51 -6.33 -43.84
CA PHE A 281 -11.86 -7.74 -43.81
C PHE A 281 -13.35 -7.99 -43.55
N VAL A 282 -14.11 -7.00 -43.10
CA VAL A 282 -15.52 -7.13 -42.73
C VAL A 282 -16.39 -6.12 -43.48
N ASP A 283 -17.68 -6.43 -43.64
CA ASP A 283 -18.68 -5.58 -44.31
C ASP A 283 -19.63 -4.88 -43.33
N TRP A 284 -19.34 -4.97 -42.03
CA TRP A 284 -20.11 -4.39 -40.93
C TRP A 284 -19.24 -3.47 -40.06
N SER A 285 -19.90 -2.62 -39.25
CA SER A 285 -19.26 -1.67 -38.35
C SER A 285 -19.16 -2.23 -36.93
N LEU A 286 -17.94 -2.32 -36.39
CA LEU A 286 -17.69 -2.88 -35.05
C LEU A 286 -18.52 -2.20 -33.95
N LEU A 287 -18.61 -0.87 -34.01
CA LEU A 287 -19.29 -0.09 -32.98
C LEU A 287 -20.82 -0.22 -33.07
N ASP A 288 -21.36 -0.59 -34.23
CA ASP A 288 -22.80 -0.78 -34.41
C ASP A 288 -23.24 -2.18 -33.95
N VAL A 289 -22.43 -3.21 -34.24
CA VAL A 289 -22.79 -4.61 -33.94
C VAL A 289 -22.52 -5.05 -32.50
N VAL A 290 -21.75 -4.29 -31.72
CA VAL A 290 -21.45 -4.63 -30.31
C VAL A 290 -22.69 -4.59 -29.41
N ASP A 291 -23.70 -3.81 -29.80
CA ASP A 291 -24.99 -3.66 -29.12
C ASP A 291 -26.10 -4.54 -29.75
N ASP A 292 -25.83 -5.17 -30.90
CA ASP A 292 -26.80 -5.96 -31.65
C ASP A 292 -26.75 -7.44 -31.26
N ALA A 293 -27.72 -7.88 -30.46
CA ALA A 293 -27.85 -9.26 -30.02
C ALA A 293 -27.93 -10.27 -31.18
N ALA A 294 -28.63 -9.92 -32.27
CA ALA A 294 -28.79 -10.82 -33.42
C ALA A 294 -27.50 -10.90 -34.24
N ALA A 295 -26.78 -9.78 -34.39
CA ALA A 295 -25.47 -9.80 -35.03
C ALA A 295 -24.47 -10.67 -34.25
N LEU A 296 -24.50 -10.64 -32.91
CA LEU A 296 -23.64 -11.45 -32.05
C LEU A 296 -23.95 -12.97 -32.05
N GLU A 297 -25.01 -13.41 -32.73
CA GLU A 297 -25.26 -14.84 -32.98
C GLU A 297 -24.40 -15.39 -34.14
N ARG A 298 -23.96 -14.52 -35.05
CA ARG A 298 -23.12 -14.88 -36.20
C ARG A 298 -21.66 -15.05 -35.79
N VAL A 299 -21.05 -16.19 -36.12
CA VAL A 299 -19.66 -16.49 -35.75
C VAL A 299 -18.65 -15.50 -36.37
N ASP A 300 -18.88 -15.07 -37.60
CA ASP A 300 -18.08 -14.09 -38.35
C ASP A 300 -18.20 -12.65 -37.82
N VAL A 301 -19.13 -12.41 -36.89
CA VAL A 301 -19.28 -11.14 -36.17
C VAL A 301 -18.74 -11.29 -34.75
N VAL A 302 -19.23 -12.27 -34.00
CA VAL A 302 -18.95 -12.42 -32.56
C VAL A 302 -17.48 -12.63 -32.25
N GLN A 303 -16.74 -13.36 -33.10
CA GLN A 303 -15.31 -13.63 -32.90
C GLN A 303 -14.48 -12.34 -33.01
N PRO A 304 -14.55 -11.58 -34.13
CA PRO A 304 -13.94 -10.25 -34.22
C PRO A 304 -14.35 -9.25 -33.13
N VAL A 305 -15.64 -9.21 -32.76
CA VAL A 305 -16.12 -8.30 -31.71
C VAL A 305 -15.51 -8.67 -30.35
N LEU A 306 -15.49 -9.95 -29.99
CA LEU A 306 -14.85 -10.40 -28.75
C LEU A 306 -13.36 -10.12 -28.75
N TRP A 307 -12.66 -10.34 -29.86
CA TRP A 307 -11.25 -9.98 -29.99
C TRP A 307 -11.01 -8.49 -29.70
N ALA A 308 -11.80 -7.60 -30.32
CA ALA A 308 -11.66 -6.17 -30.10
C ALA A 308 -11.93 -5.75 -28.64
N VAL A 309 -12.97 -6.32 -28.01
CA VAL A 309 -13.26 -6.06 -26.59
C VAL A 309 -12.15 -6.56 -25.69
N MET A 310 -11.64 -7.77 -25.92
CA MET A 310 -10.55 -8.36 -25.13
C MET A 310 -9.25 -7.56 -25.23
N VAL A 311 -8.87 -7.14 -26.44
CA VAL A 311 -7.70 -6.27 -26.67
C VAL A 311 -7.89 -4.92 -25.98
N SER A 312 -9.08 -4.32 -26.11
CA SER A 312 -9.38 -3.02 -25.49
C SER A 312 -9.43 -3.07 -23.96
N LEU A 313 -9.90 -4.18 -23.37
CA LEU A 313 -9.85 -4.41 -21.93
C LEU A 313 -8.40 -4.58 -21.44
N ALA A 314 -7.52 -5.23 -22.22
CA ALA A 314 -6.12 -5.34 -21.87
C ALA A 314 -5.44 -3.97 -21.83
N GLU A 315 -5.71 -3.09 -22.80
CA GLU A 315 -5.22 -1.71 -22.80
C GLU A 315 -5.79 -0.89 -21.64
N LEU A 316 -7.05 -1.13 -21.26
CA LEU A 316 -7.64 -0.51 -20.07
C LEU A 316 -6.90 -0.93 -18.80
N TRP A 317 -6.61 -2.23 -18.61
CA TRP A 317 -5.81 -2.71 -17.48
C TRP A 317 -4.42 -2.08 -17.42
N ARG A 318 -3.72 -2.02 -18.55
CA ARG A 318 -2.39 -1.38 -18.66
C ARG A 318 -2.42 0.09 -18.29
N SER A 319 -3.48 0.81 -18.66
CA SER A 319 -3.62 2.24 -18.32
C SER A 319 -3.68 2.48 -16.80
N TYR A 320 -4.12 1.48 -16.01
CA TYR A 320 -4.11 1.49 -14.55
C TYR A 320 -2.86 0.82 -13.95
N GLY A 321 -1.81 0.58 -14.75
CA GLY A 321 -0.54 0.02 -14.31
C GLY A 321 -0.51 -1.50 -14.14
N VAL A 322 -1.58 -2.20 -14.53
CA VAL A 322 -1.64 -3.66 -14.46
C VAL A 322 -1.06 -4.24 -15.75
N GLU A 323 0.22 -4.59 -15.72
CA GLU A 323 0.91 -5.25 -16.83
C GLU A 323 0.90 -6.78 -16.70
N PRO A 324 0.68 -7.54 -17.79
CA PRO A 324 0.77 -8.99 -17.74
C PRO A 324 2.23 -9.44 -17.62
N ALA A 325 2.51 -10.32 -16.67
CA ALA A 325 3.78 -11.03 -16.57
C ALA A 325 3.87 -12.23 -17.53
N ALA A 326 2.74 -12.66 -18.09
CA ALA A 326 2.59 -13.69 -19.12
C ALA A 326 1.19 -13.60 -19.76
N VAL A 327 1.02 -14.19 -20.94
CA VAL A 327 -0.29 -14.32 -21.60
C VAL A 327 -0.60 -15.76 -22.02
N ALA A 328 -1.89 -16.10 -22.07
CA ALA A 328 -2.39 -17.32 -22.71
C ALA A 328 -3.77 -17.06 -23.33
N GLY A 329 -4.17 -17.82 -24.33
CA GLY A 329 -5.48 -17.65 -24.97
C GLY A 329 -6.14 -18.97 -25.34
N HIS A 330 -7.43 -19.07 -25.07
CA HIS A 330 -8.25 -20.25 -25.34
C HIS A 330 -8.84 -20.17 -26.75
N SER A 331 -8.44 -21.11 -27.62
CA SER A 331 -8.90 -21.13 -29.03
C SER A 331 -8.67 -19.78 -29.71
N GLN A 332 -9.71 -19.10 -30.20
CA GLN A 332 -9.61 -17.76 -30.80
C GLN A 332 -9.06 -16.68 -29.85
N GLY A 333 -9.16 -16.88 -28.52
CA GLY A 333 -8.57 -15.97 -27.55
C GLY A 333 -7.05 -15.87 -27.68
N GLU A 334 -6.38 -16.88 -28.28
CA GLU A 334 -4.95 -16.84 -28.58
C GLU A 334 -4.59 -15.70 -29.55
N ILE A 335 -5.53 -15.25 -30.39
CA ILE A 335 -5.35 -14.10 -31.29
C ILE A 335 -5.27 -12.79 -30.49
N ALA A 336 -6.13 -12.62 -29.47
CA ALA A 336 -6.07 -11.46 -28.58
C ALA A 336 -4.80 -11.49 -27.71
N ALA A 337 -4.44 -12.66 -27.18
CA ALA A 337 -3.17 -12.85 -26.45
C ALA A 337 -1.96 -12.46 -27.31
N ALA A 338 -1.95 -12.86 -28.59
CA ALA A 338 -0.89 -12.53 -29.53
C ALA A 338 -0.77 -11.02 -29.78
N CYS A 339 -1.90 -10.31 -29.92
CA CYS A 339 -1.89 -8.85 -30.09
C CYS A 339 -1.36 -8.15 -28.83
N VAL A 340 -1.85 -8.55 -27.65
CA VAL A 340 -1.46 -7.95 -26.36
C VAL A 340 0.01 -8.19 -26.05
N ALA A 341 0.56 -9.35 -26.40
CA ALA A 341 1.98 -9.65 -26.27
C ALA A 341 2.85 -9.12 -27.42
N GLY A 342 2.29 -8.36 -28.38
CA GLY A 342 3.03 -7.80 -29.51
C GLY A 342 3.52 -8.83 -30.54
N VAL A 343 3.00 -10.06 -30.49
CA VAL A 343 3.28 -11.11 -31.49
C VAL A 343 2.61 -10.78 -32.81
N LEU A 344 1.39 -10.28 -32.78
CA LEU A 344 0.69 -9.80 -33.97
C LEU A 344 0.50 -8.29 -33.87
N SER A 345 0.64 -7.59 -34.99
CA SER A 345 0.09 -6.25 -35.13
C SER A 345 -1.43 -6.29 -35.02
N LEU A 346 -2.08 -5.16 -34.69
CA LEU A 346 -3.55 -5.11 -34.69
C LEU A 346 -4.13 -5.46 -36.07
N GLN A 347 -3.45 -5.07 -37.15
CA GLN A 347 -3.87 -5.39 -38.52
C GLN A 347 -3.83 -6.89 -38.81
N ASP A 348 -2.75 -7.57 -38.37
CA ASP A 348 -2.64 -9.03 -38.51
C ASP A 348 -3.61 -9.76 -37.60
N GLY A 349 -3.80 -9.29 -36.36
CA GLY A 349 -4.82 -9.81 -35.45
C GLY A 349 -6.23 -9.74 -36.05
N ALA A 350 -6.59 -8.57 -36.58
CA ALA A 350 -7.85 -8.35 -37.29
C ALA A 350 -8.01 -9.28 -38.51
N ARG A 351 -6.94 -9.44 -39.31
CA ARG A 351 -6.91 -10.38 -40.43
C ARG A 351 -7.18 -11.81 -39.99
N VAL A 352 -6.47 -12.28 -38.96
CA VAL A 352 -6.58 -13.65 -38.46
C VAL A 352 -8.00 -13.89 -37.93
N VAL A 353 -8.53 -13.02 -37.07
CA VAL A 353 -9.85 -13.24 -36.46
C VAL A 353 -10.99 -13.13 -37.48
N ALA A 354 -10.94 -12.17 -38.41
CA ALA A 354 -11.99 -11.98 -39.41
C ALA A 354 -12.02 -13.11 -40.44
N LEU A 355 -10.88 -13.41 -41.08
CA LEU A 355 -10.84 -14.41 -42.15
C LEU A 355 -11.04 -15.84 -41.60
N ARG A 356 -10.58 -16.12 -40.36
CA ARG A 356 -10.87 -17.37 -39.66
C ARG A 356 -12.38 -17.55 -39.46
N SER A 357 -13.03 -16.55 -38.89
CA SER A 357 -14.44 -16.65 -38.52
C SER A 357 -15.35 -16.67 -39.74
N GLN A 358 -15.02 -15.96 -40.82
CA GLN A 358 -15.69 -16.07 -42.12
C GLN A 358 -15.57 -17.46 -42.74
N ALA A 359 -14.36 -18.04 -42.76
CA ALA A 359 -14.17 -19.40 -43.28
C ALA A 359 -15.02 -20.43 -42.50
N VAL A 360 -15.14 -20.27 -41.18
CA VAL A 360 -16.03 -21.09 -40.35
C VAL A 360 -17.50 -20.85 -40.71
N ALA A 361 -17.94 -19.59 -40.76
CA ALA A 361 -19.32 -19.24 -41.08
C ALA A 361 -19.78 -19.80 -42.43
N GLU A 362 -18.95 -19.66 -43.47
CA GLU A 362 -19.33 -20.01 -44.84
C GLU A 362 -19.28 -21.53 -45.12
N SER A 363 -18.39 -22.26 -44.43
CA SER A 363 -18.08 -23.66 -44.81
C SER A 363 -18.42 -24.69 -43.74
N LEU A 364 -18.54 -24.29 -42.47
CA LEU A 364 -18.71 -25.21 -41.33
C LEU A 364 -20.01 -24.99 -40.54
N ALA A 365 -20.63 -23.81 -40.64
CA ALA A 365 -21.90 -23.52 -39.98
C ALA A 365 -23.00 -24.52 -40.37
N GLY A 366 -23.81 -24.92 -39.39
CA GLY A 366 -24.86 -25.94 -39.50
C GLY A 366 -24.38 -27.40 -39.61
N LEU A 367 -23.07 -27.68 -39.68
CA LEU A 367 -22.56 -29.04 -39.92
C LEU A 367 -22.15 -29.79 -38.64
N GLY A 368 -22.11 -29.10 -37.51
CA GLY A 368 -21.58 -29.66 -36.27
C GLY A 368 -22.15 -29.01 -35.02
N GLY A 369 -21.59 -29.40 -33.89
CA GLY A 369 -21.90 -28.78 -32.60
C GLY A 369 -20.84 -29.10 -31.56
N MET A 370 -20.98 -28.48 -30.39
CA MET A 370 -20.05 -28.64 -29.28
C MET A 370 -20.78 -28.84 -27.95
N VAL A 371 -20.19 -29.62 -27.05
CA VAL A 371 -20.73 -29.96 -25.73
C VAL A 371 -19.66 -29.81 -24.67
N ALA A 372 -19.96 -29.06 -23.61
CA ALA A 372 -19.17 -29.03 -22.40
C ALA A 372 -19.50 -30.25 -21.53
N LEU A 373 -18.46 -30.94 -21.05
CA LEU A 373 -18.54 -32.10 -20.18
C LEU A 373 -17.81 -31.84 -18.86
N PRO A 374 -18.44 -32.12 -17.70
CA PRO A 374 -17.79 -32.04 -16.41
C PRO A 374 -16.99 -33.34 -16.14
N LEU A 375 -16.04 -33.65 -17.02
CA LEU A 375 -15.21 -34.86 -16.99
C LEU A 375 -13.74 -34.51 -17.19
N SER A 376 -12.84 -35.34 -16.65
CA SER A 376 -11.40 -35.28 -16.95
C SER A 376 -11.13 -35.66 -18.41
N GLU A 377 -9.92 -35.37 -18.90
CA GLU A 377 -9.48 -35.76 -20.24
C GLU A 377 -9.60 -37.26 -20.48
N GLU A 378 -9.17 -38.08 -19.51
CA GLU A 378 -9.18 -39.54 -19.62
C GLU A 378 -10.61 -40.07 -19.71
N ALA A 379 -11.49 -39.62 -18.80
CA ALA A 379 -12.89 -40.04 -18.76
C ALA A 379 -13.67 -39.58 -20.00
N ALA A 380 -13.41 -38.36 -20.48
CA ALA A 380 -14.00 -37.87 -21.72
C ALA A 380 -13.52 -38.71 -22.92
N THR A 381 -12.22 -39.00 -23.00
CA THR A 381 -11.65 -39.81 -24.09
C THR A 381 -12.22 -41.23 -24.12
N GLU A 382 -12.37 -41.87 -22.96
CA GLU A 382 -13.02 -43.18 -22.85
C GLU A 382 -14.47 -43.15 -23.34
N LEU A 383 -15.24 -42.14 -22.90
CA LEU A 383 -16.63 -41.95 -23.32
C LEU A 383 -16.74 -41.76 -24.85
N LEU A 384 -15.82 -41.00 -25.44
CA LEU A 384 -15.80 -40.70 -26.88
C LEU A 384 -15.48 -41.90 -27.76
N GLY A 385 -14.93 -42.99 -27.21
CA GLY A 385 -14.62 -44.21 -27.96
C GLY A 385 -15.81 -44.77 -28.75
N ARG A 386 -17.05 -44.52 -28.31
CA ARG A 386 -18.29 -44.93 -29.00
C ARG A 386 -18.56 -44.18 -30.31
N TRP A 387 -17.96 -43.00 -30.47
CA TRP A 387 -18.12 -42.11 -31.63
C TRP A 387 -16.79 -41.83 -32.32
N ALA A 388 -15.87 -42.81 -32.31
CA ALA A 388 -14.55 -42.68 -32.92
C ALA A 388 -14.65 -42.14 -34.36
N GLY A 389 -13.98 -41.02 -34.63
CA GLY A 389 -13.99 -40.33 -35.92
C GLY A 389 -15.15 -39.35 -36.16
N ARG A 390 -16.25 -39.43 -35.41
CA ARG A 390 -17.40 -38.51 -35.50
C ARG A 390 -17.35 -37.39 -34.47
N LEU A 391 -16.78 -37.66 -33.29
CA LEU A 391 -16.55 -36.70 -32.22
C LEU A 391 -15.04 -36.59 -31.91
N SER A 392 -14.63 -35.44 -31.42
CA SER A 392 -13.26 -35.12 -31.03
C SER A 392 -13.24 -34.37 -29.70
N LEU A 393 -12.19 -34.60 -28.91
CA LEU A 393 -11.93 -33.77 -27.75
C LEU A 393 -11.46 -32.40 -28.23
N ALA A 394 -12.31 -31.39 -28.06
CA ALA A 394 -12.09 -30.04 -28.55
C ALA A 394 -11.23 -29.21 -27.58
N ALA A 395 -11.45 -29.35 -26.28
CA ALA A 395 -10.69 -28.63 -25.26
C ALA A 395 -10.60 -29.40 -23.95
N VAL A 396 -9.48 -29.22 -23.25
CA VAL A 396 -9.26 -29.61 -21.86
C VAL A 396 -9.05 -28.32 -21.07
N ASN A 397 -10.10 -27.85 -20.39
CA ASN A 397 -10.12 -26.56 -19.72
C ASN A 397 -9.62 -26.61 -18.27
N GLY A 398 -9.69 -27.78 -17.64
CA GLY A 398 -9.25 -27.99 -16.27
C GLY A 398 -9.34 -29.47 -15.88
N PRO A 399 -9.03 -29.82 -14.63
CA PRO A 399 -8.98 -31.20 -14.15
C PRO A 399 -10.31 -31.96 -14.32
N SER A 400 -11.43 -31.25 -14.29
CA SER A 400 -12.78 -31.81 -14.40
C SER A 400 -13.64 -31.15 -15.48
N SER A 401 -13.02 -30.43 -16.42
CA SER A 401 -13.74 -29.63 -17.43
C SER A 401 -13.19 -29.86 -18.83
N THR A 402 -13.99 -30.47 -19.69
CA THR A 402 -13.65 -30.76 -21.09
C THR A 402 -14.74 -30.26 -22.05
N VAL A 403 -14.38 -30.11 -23.32
CA VAL A 403 -15.31 -29.80 -24.41
C VAL A 403 -15.12 -30.79 -25.53
N VAL A 404 -16.23 -31.24 -26.10
CA VAL A 404 -16.29 -32.15 -27.24
C VAL A 404 -16.89 -31.42 -28.42
N SER A 405 -16.38 -31.69 -29.62
CA SER A 405 -16.95 -31.19 -30.87
C SER A 405 -17.08 -32.31 -31.91
N GLY A 406 -18.01 -32.16 -32.84
CA GLY A 406 -18.14 -33.08 -33.97
C GLY A 406 -19.47 -32.95 -34.71
N GLU A 407 -19.87 -34.02 -35.39
CA GLU A 407 -21.09 -34.07 -36.19
C GLU A 407 -22.35 -33.82 -35.35
N ALA A 408 -23.28 -33.00 -35.84
CA ALA A 408 -24.49 -32.65 -35.09
C ALA A 408 -25.29 -33.87 -34.57
N PRO A 409 -25.53 -34.94 -35.36
CA PRO A 409 -26.21 -36.14 -34.85
C PRO A 409 -25.43 -36.85 -33.74
N ALA A 410 -24.09 -36.92 -33.84
CA ALA A 410 -23.25 -37.55 -32.83
C ALA A 410 -23.26 -36.75 -31.52
N VAL A 411 -23.35 -35.42 -31.61
CA VAL A 411 -23.50 -34.55 -30.45
C VAL A 411 -24.84 -34.78 -29.74
N ASP A 412 -25.93 -34.98 -30.48
CA ASP A 412 -27.25 -35.33 -29.91
C ASP A 412 -27.22 -36.70 -29.23
N GLU A 413 -26.60 -37.70 -29.87
CA GLU A 413 -26.37 -39.03 -29.29
C GLU A 413 -25.57 -38.95 -27.99
N LEU A 414 -24.50 -38.15 -27.95
CA LEU A 414 -23.68 -37.92 -26.76
C LEU A 414 -24.50 -37.31 -25.62
N LEU A 415 -25.29 -36.27 -25.89
CA LEU A 415 -26.14 -35.62 -24.89
C LEU A 415 -27.15 -36.61 -24.28
N ALA A 416 -27.78 -37.44 -25.10
CA ALA A 416 -28.70 -38.47 -24.64
C ALA A 416 -27.99 -39.54 -23.78
N ALA A 417 -26.80 -39.97 -24.20
CA ALA A 417 -25.98 -40.92 -23.44
C ALA A 417 -25.54 -40.35 -22.09
N CYS A 418 -25.10 -39.09 -22.05
CA CYS A 418 -24.76 -38.38 -20.81
C CYS A 418 -25.97 -38.27 -19.89
N GLY A 419 -27.16 -37.93 -20.42
CA GLY A 419 -28.40 -37.88 -19.63
C GLY A 419 -28.73 -39.23 -18.99
N THR A 420 -28.56 -40.32 -19.73
CA THR A 420 -28.75 -41.69 -19.21
C THR A 420 -27.73 -42.06 -18.13
N ALA A 421 -26.49 -41.56 -18.26
CA ALA A 421 -25.40 -41.81 -17.32
C ALA A 421 -25.37 -40.84 -16.12
N GLY A 422 -26.30 -39.88 -16.04
CA GLY A 422 -26.33 -38.86 -14.99
C GLY A 422 -25.23 -37.79 -15.10
N ILE A 423 -24.59 -37.68 -16.27
CA ILE A 423 -23.53 -36.69 -16.55
C ILE A 423 -24.21 -35.39 -17.00
N ARG A 424 -23.92 -34.27 -16.32
CA ARG A 424 -24.47 -32.93 -16.64
C ARG A 424 -23.78 -32.29 -17.85
N ALA A 425 -23.93 -32.89 -19.01
CA ALA A 425 -23.45 -32.35 -20.28
C ALA A 425 -24.27 -31.12 -20.71
N ARG A 426 -23.60 -30.08 -21.23
CA ARG A 426 -24.26 -28.85 -21.70
C ARG A 426 -23.87 -28.55 -23.14
N ARG A 427 -24.85 -28.42 -24.03
CA ARG A 427 -24.64 -27.93 -25.40
C ARG A 427 -24.13 -26.48 -25.36
N ILE A 428 -23.08 -26.20 -26.13
CA ILE A 428 -22.55 -24.86 -26.35
C ILE A 428 -23.34 -24.26 -27.52
N PRO A 429 -23.81 -23.00 -27.44
CA PRO A 429 -24.58 -22.36 -28.51
C PRO A 429 -23.68 -21.98 -29.69
N VAL A 430 -23.26 -23.00 -30.44
CA VAL A 430 -22.53 -22.93 -31.71
C VAL A 430 -23.06 -24.02 -32.64
N ASP A 431 -23.09 -23.75 -33.93
CA ASP A 431 -23.61 -24.62 -34.97
C ASP A 431 -22.50 -25.22 -35.87
N TYR A 432 -21.24 -25.12 -35.44
CA TYR A 432 -20.06 -25.67 -36.11
C TYR A 432 -19.19 -26.45 -35.11
N ALA A 433 -18.31 -27.32 -35.63
CA ALA A 433 -17.40 -28.14 -34.82
C ALA A 433 -15.93 -27.75 -35.03
N SER A 434 -15.48 -26.69 -34.36
CA SER A 434 -14.04 -26.37 -34.26
C SER A 434 -13.28 -27.43 -33.48
N HIS A 435 -11.96 -27.51 -33.67
CA HIS A 435 -11.07 -28.47 -32.99
C HIS A 435 -11.41 -29.93 -33.33
N SER A 436 -11.87 -30.16 -34.56
CA SER A 436 -12.28 -31.47 -35.08
C SER A 436 -11.82 -31.67 -36.53
N PRO A 437 -11.86 -32.91 -37.06
CA PRO A 437 -11.59 -33.18 -38.48
C PRO A 437 -12.41 -32.34 -39.47
N GLN A 438 -13.58 -31.80 -39.08
CA GLN A 438 -14.38 -30.94 -39.97
C GLN A 438 -13.62 -29.69 -40.43
N VAL A 439 -12.70 -29.18 -39.60
CA VAL A 439 -11.87 -28.00 -39.90
C VAL A 439 -10.94 -28.22 -41.09
N GLU A 440 -10.61 -29.47 -41.44
CA GLU A 440 -9.74 -29.80 -42.57
C GLU A 440 -10.30 -29.29 -43.91
N ARG A 441 -11.63 -29.12 -44.01
CA ARG A 441 -12.32 -28.58 -45.20
C ARG A 441 -11.91 -27.15 -45.54
N ILE A 442 -11.51 -26.35 -44.54
CA ILE A 442 -11.11 -24.95 -44.72
C ILE A 442 -9.60 -24.74 -44.61
N ARG A 443 -8.81 -25.83 -44.53
CA ARG A 443 -7.36 -25.77 -44.36
C ARG A 443 -6.68 -24.90 -45.41
N ASP A 444 -6.87 -25.22 -46.69
CA ASP A 444 -6.14 -24.56 -47.78
C ASP A 444 -6.54 -23.10 -47.92
N ARG A 445 -7.83 -22.79 -47.69
CA ARG A 445 -8.33 -21.41 -47.60
C ARG A 445 -7.64 -20.65 -46.49
N LEU A 446 -7.63 -21.16 -45.25
CA LEU A 446 -6.98 -20.49 -44.13
C LEU A 446 -5.48 -20.27 -44.35
N LEU A 447 -4.78 -21.25 -44.93
CA LEU A 447 -3.35 -21.12 -45.22
C LEU A 447 -3.09 -20.01 -46.26
N ALA A 448 -3.94 -19.90 -47.28
CA ALA A 448 -3.83 -18.85 -48.29
C ALA A 448 -4.20 -17.47 -47.71
N ASP A 449 -5.33 -17.39 -47.02
CA ASP A 449 -5.88 -16.18 -46.42
C ASP A 449 -4.93 -15.59 -45.37
N LEU A 450 -4.21 -16.43 -44.62
CA LEU A 450 -3.32 -16.00 -43.55
C LEU A 450 -1.83 -15.96 -43.95
N ALA A 451 -1.48 -16.31 -45.19
CA ALA A 451 -0.10 -16.27 -45.68
C ALA A 451 0.62 -14.91 -45.48
N PRO A 452 -0.06 -13.75 -45.54
CA PRO A 452 0.58 -12.46 -45.30
C PRO A 452 0.91 -12.14 -43.83
N VAL A 453 0.43 -12.92 -42.86
CA VAL A 453 0.62 -12.64 -41.43
C VAL A 453 2.09 -12.78 -41.04
N THR A 454 2.64 -11.78 -40.36
CA THR A 454 4.04 -11.75 -39.93
C THR A 454 4.15 -11.77 -38.40
N PRO A 455 4.35 -12.95 -37.78
CA PRO A 455 4.48 -13.04 -36.33
C PRO A 455 5.82 -12.47 -35.82
N GLY A 456 5.76 -11.66 -34.77
CA GLY A 456 6.89 -11.13 -34.02
C GLY A 456 7.26 -11.98 -32.81
N ALA A 457 8.29 -11.53 -32.09
CA ALA A 457 8.63 -12.07 -30.78
C ALA A 457 7.74 -11.46 -29.70
N ALA A 458 7.21 -12.28 -28.80
CA ALA A 458 6.39 -11.79 -27.70
C ALA A 458 7.19 -10.91 -26.74
N SER A 459 6.61 -9.78 -26.32
CA SER A 459 7.18 -8.88 -25.32
C SER A 459 7.12 -9.45 -23.90
N VAL A 460 6.20 -10.39 -23.66
CA VAL A 460 6.03 -11.15 -22.41
C VAL A 460 5.88 -12.64 -22.73
N PRO A 461 6.23 -13.56 -21.81
CA PRO A 461 6.05 -15.00 -22.03
C PRO A 461 4.62 -15.34 -22.50
N ALA A 462 4.51 -16.07 -23.60
CA ALA A 462 3.25 -16.53 -24.17
C ALA A 462 3.15 -18.05 -24.09
N TYR A 463 2.05 -18.54 -23.51
CA TYR A 463 1.78 -19.96 -23.34
C TYR A 463 0.71 -20.37 -24.34
N SER A 464 1.08 -21.25 -25.27
CA SER A 464 0.16 -21.68 -26.31
C SER A 464 -0.78 -22.72 -25.77
N CYS A 465 -2.08 -22.50 -25.97
CA CYS A 465 -3.08 -23.52 -25.67
C CYS A 465 -3.21 -24.54 -26.80
N THR A 466 -2.47 -24.39 -27.90
CA THR A 466 -2.34 -25.43 -28.93
C THR A 466 -1.35 -26.51 -28.47
N THR A 467 -0.20 -26.11 -27.92
CA THR A 467 0.84 -27.05 -27.46
C THR A 467 0.78 -27.37 -25.96
N GLY A 468 0.19 -26.49 -25.15
CA GLY A 468 0.10 -26.63 -23.68
C GLY A 468 1.35 -26.14 -22.93
N GLU A 469 2.26 -25.44 -23.60
CA GLU A 469 3.55 -25.00 -23.05
C GLU A 469 3.91 -23.57 -23.51
N GLN A 470 4.99 -23.01 -22.97
CA GLN A 470 5.54 -21.73 -23.44
C GLN A 470 6.03 -21.86 -24.88
N ALA A 471 5.62 -20.95 -25.77
CA ALA A 471 5.89 -21.05 -27.20
C ALA A 471 6.96 -20.05 -27.69
N ASP A 472 7.71 -20.42 -28.74
CA ASP A 472 8.39 -19.44 -29.61
C ASP A 472 7.38 -18.84 -30.58
N THR A 473 6.95 -17.63 -30.27
CA THR A 473 5.86 -16.95 -30.97
C THR A 473 6.17 -16.51 -32.39
N ARG A 474 7.46 -16.51 -32.79
CA ARG A 474 7.85 -16.31 -34.21
C ARG A 474 7.33 -17.41 -35.13
N THR A 475 6.92 -18.55 -34.57
CA THR A 475 6.33 -19.67 -35.32
C THR A 475 4.81 -19.55 -35.48
N TRP A 476 4.19 -18.47 -34.99
CA TRP A 476 2.74 -18.27 -35.03
C TRP A 476 2.27 -17.75 -36.40
N ASP A 477 2.68 -18.45 -37.46
CA ASP A 477 2.33 -18.19 -38.85
C ASP A 477 0.93 -18.75 -39.22
N ALA A 478 0.56 -18.69 -40.49
CA ALA A 478 -0.69 -19.26 -41.01
C ALA A 478 -0.92 -20.74 -40.60
N ARG A 479 0.15 -21.54 -40.49
CA ARG A 479 0.05 -22.96 -40.11
C ARG A 479 -0.24 -23.10 -38.62
N HIS A 480 0.31 -22.24 -37.79
CA HIS A 480 -0.08 -22.18 -36.38
C HIS A 480 -1.56 -21.84 -36.23
N TRP A 481 -2.07 -20.82 -36.90
CA TRP A 481 -3.48 -20.43 -36.78
C TRP A 481 -4.45 -21.50 -37.30
N TYR A 482 -4.06 -22.25 -38.33
CA TYR A 482 -4.79 -23.46 -38.73
C TYR A 482 -4.78 -24.53 -37.62
N ARG A 483 -3.61 -24.83 -37.04
CA ARG A 483 -3.50 -25.79 -35.93
C ARG A 483 -4.31 -25.37 -34.72
N ASN A 484 -4.27 -24.10 -34.33
CA ASN A 484 -5.09 -23.56 -33.25
C ASN A 484 -6.59 -23.84 -33.47
N LEU A 485 -7.09 -23.72 -34.71
CA LEU A 485 -8.49 -24.04 -35.02
C LEU A 485 -8.77 -25.55 -35.11
N ARG A 486 -7.79 -26.36 -35.52
CA ARG A 486 -7.95 -27.79 -35.81
C ARG A 486 -7.68 -28.71 -34.62
N GLU A 487 -6.69 -28.39 -33.79
CA GLU A 487 -6.19 -29.23 -32.71
C GLU A 487 -6.94 -28.97 -31.39
N THR A 488 -6.83 -29.91 -30.45
CA THR A 488 -7.42 -29.79 -29.11
C THR A 488 -6.80 -28.63 -28.34
N VAL A 489 -7.62 -27.80 -27.69
CA VAL A 489 -7.16 -26.72 -26.81
C VAL A 489 -6.69 -27.30 -25.47
N ARG A 490 -5.38 -27.31 -25.24
CA ARG A 490 -4.65 -27.77 -24.05
C ARG A 490 -4.58 -26.68 -22.95
N PHE A 491 -5.73 -26.14 -22.57
CA PHE A 491 -5.79 -24.99 -21.65
C PHE A 491 -5.41 -25.33 -20.20
N ASP A 492 -5.76 -26.51 -19.68
CA ASP A 492 -5.29 -27.00 -18.37
C ASP A 492 -3.75 -27.06 -18.31
N SER A 493 -3.12 -27.64 -19.35
CA SER A 493 -1.66 -27.74 -19.43
C SER A 493 -0.98 -26.37 -19.48
N ALA A 494 -1.48 -25.46 -20.32
CA ALA A 494 -0.97 -24.08 -20.39
C ALA A 494 -1.15 -23.33 -19.05
N SER A 495 -2.27 -23.56 -18.36
CA SER A 495 -2.55 -22.97 -17.05
C SER A 495 -1.60 -23.50 -15.97
N ARG A 496 -1.29 -24.80 -15.95
CA ARG A 496 -0.26 -25.37 -15.07
C ARG A 496 1.12 -24.80 -15.37
N ALA A 497 1.47 -24.66 -16.64
CA ALA A 497 2.76 -24.09 -17.06
C ALA A 497 2.91 -22.62 -16.61
N LEU A 498 1.84 -21.82 -16.63
CA LEU A 498 1.83 -20.48 -16.02
C LEU A 498 2.12 -20.52 -14.52
N VAL A 499 1.49 -21.45 -13.81
CA VAL A 499 1.65 -21.63 -12.35
C VAL A 499 3.06 -22.07 -11.98
N ASP A 500 3.64 -22.99 -12.75
CA ASP A 500 5.01 -23.48 -12.59
C ASP A 500 6.03 -22.37 -12.85
N ALA A 501 5.72 -21.45 -13.77
CA ALA A 501 6.50 -20.25 -14.02
C ALA A 501 6.35 -19.16 -12.94
N GLY A 502 5.59 -19.41 -11.86
CA GLY A 502 5.46 -18.51 -10.72
C GLY A 502 4.35 -17.47 -10.84
N VAL A 503 3.40 -17.64 -11.77
CA VAL A 503 2.17 -16.84 -11.77
C VAL A 503 1.34 -17.17 -10.52
N SER A 504 0.86 -16.14 -9.84
CA SER A 504 -0.01 -16.28 -8.67
C SER A 504 -1.43 -15.80 -8.93
N VAL A 505 -1.62 -14.85 -9.85
CA VAL A 505 -2.95 -14.33 -10.20
C VAL A 505 -3.20 -14.56 -11.69
N VAL A 506 -4.28 -15.25 -12.03
CA VAL A 506 -4.70 -15.42 -13.43
C VAL A 506 -5.91 -14.53 -13.68
N LEU A 507 -5.74 -13.51 -14.51
CA LEU A 507 -6.79 -12.55 -14.85
C LEU A 507 -7.41 -12.90 -16.20
N GLU A 508 -8.66 -13.31 -16.20
CA GLU A 508 -9.45 -13.46 -17.41
C GLU A 508 -9.88 -12.09 -17.93
N VAL A 509 -9.31 -11.70 -19.07
CA VAL A 509 -9.57 -10.43 -19.75
C VAL A 509 -10.72 -10.63 -20.71
N SER A 510 -11.95 -10.46 -20.21
CA SER A 510 -13.16 -10.77 -20.98
C SER A 510 -14.40 -9.97 -20.53
N PRO A 511 -15.43 -9.86 -21.39
CA PRO A 511 -16.71 -9.25 -21.05
C PRO A 511 -17.55 -10.07 -20.05
N HIS A 512 -17.18 -11.33 -19.81
CA HIS A 512 -17.79 -12.20 -18.81
C HIS A 512 -16.89 -13.41 -18.51
N PRO A 513 -16.65 -13.77 -17.23
CA PRO A 513 -15.81 -14.91 -16.87
C PRO A 513 -16.43 -16.23 -17.34
N VAL A 514 -15.69 -16.96 -18.17
CA VAL A 514 -16.06 -18.32 -18.62
C VAL A 514 -15.00 -19.38 -18.31
N LEU A 515 -13.78 -18.98 -18.00
CA LEU A 515 -12.65 -19.85 -17.65
C LEU A 515 -12.27 -19.78 -16.16
N VAL A 516 -12.64 -18.72 -15.44
CA VAL A 516 -12.29 -18.51 -14.01
C VAL A 516 -12.49 -19.76 -13.14
N ALA A 517 -13.62 -20.47 -13.28
CA ALA A 517 -13.88 -21.67 -12.47
C ALA A 517 -12.88 -22.80 -12.77
N ALA A 518 -12.61 -23.09 -14.05
CA ALA A 518 -11.67 -24.14 -14.44
C ALA A 518 -10.21 -23.75 -14.11
N LEU A 519 -9.88 -22.46 -14.22
CA LEU A 519 -8.60 -21.90 -13.77
C LEU A 519 -8.43 -22.08 -12.26
N GLN A 520 -9.46 -21.79 -11.46
CA GLN A 520 -9.43 -21.93 -10.01
C GLN A 520 -9.21 -23.40 -9.61
N GLU A 521 -9.90 -24.35 -10.24
CA GLU A 521 -9.67 -25.79 -10.04
C GLU A 521 -8.21 -26.19 -10.38
N THR A 522 -7.67 -25.65 -11.48
CA THR A 522 -6.28 -25.92 -11.89
C THR A 522 -5.28 -25.38 -10.88
N LEU A 523 -5.50 -24.16 -10.39
CA LEU A 523 -4.65 -23.50 -9.39
C LEU A 523 -4.64 -24.25 -8.05
N GLU A 524 -5.80 -24.77 -7.64
CA GLU A 524 -5.97 -25.58 -6.43
C GLU A 524 -5.32 -26.96 -6.55
N ALA A 525 -5.35 -27.56 -7.75
CA ALA A 525 -4.72 -28.85 -8.04
C ALA A 525 -3.20 -28.77 -8.23
N ALA A 526 -2.61 -27.58 -8.43
CA ALA A 526 -1.19 -27.43 -8.71
C ALA A 526 -0.31 -27.59 -7.45
N LEU A 527 0.75 -28.41 -7.55
CA LEU A 527 1.68 -28.69 -6.45
C LEU A 527 3.03 -27.95 -6.61
N PRO A 528 3.64 -27.46 -5.52
CA PRO A 528 3.08 -27.38 -4.17
C PRO A 528 1.96 -26.35 -4.10
N ALA A 529 0.94 -26.63 -3.27
CA ALA A 529 -0.13 -25.68 -2.99
C ALA A 529 0.49 -24.40 -2.39
N ARG A 530 0.19 -23.25 -2.98
CA ARG A 530 0.63 -21.94 -2.48
C ARG A 530 -0.59 -21.10 -2.12
N PRO A 531 -0.68 -20.60 -0.87
CA PRO A 531 -1.75 -19.68 -0.50
C PRO A 531 -1.66 -18.40 -1.33
N GLY A 532 -2.81 -17.82 -1.69
CA GLY A 532 -2.88 -16.58 -2.47
C GLY A 532 -2.98 -16.77 -3.99
N ARG A 533 -2.89 -18.01 -4.51
CA ARG A 533 -3.19 -18.28 -5.92
C ARG A 533 -4.68 -18.14 -6.21
N THR A 534 -5.06 -17.38 -7.22
CA THR A 534 -6.47 -17.20 -7.58
C THR A 534 -6.68 -16.81 -9.04
N ALA A 535 -7.88 -17.11 -9.55
CA ALA A 535 -8.35 -16.63 -10.84
C ALA A 535 -9.44 -15.56 -10.67
N LEU A 536 -9.35 -14.49 -11.47
CA LEU A 536 -10.30 -13.37 -11.46
C LEU A 536 -10.81 -13.07 -12.87
N GLY A 537 -12.01 -12.52 -12.96
CA GLY A 537 -12.57 -12.01 -14.23
C GLY A 537 -12.49 -10.48 -14.30
N THR A 538 -12.62 -9.93 -15.51
CA THR A 538 -12.62 -8.49 -15.74
C THR A 538 -14.03 -7.89 -15.60
N LEU A 539 -14.94 -8.21 -16.53
CA LEU A 539 -16.33 -7.76 -16.50
C LEU A 539 -17.29 -8.91 -16.20
N ARG A 540 -18.60 -8.62 -16.11
CA ARG A 540 -19.63 -9.63 -15.99
C ARG A 540 -20.84 -9.26 -16.86
N ARG A 541 -21.56 -10.27 -17.36
CA ARG A 541 -22.86 -10.10 -18.01
C ARG A 541 -23.77 -9.21 -17.17
N ASP A 542 -24.39 -8.23 -17.81
CA ASP A 542 -25.27 -7.22 -17.20
C ASP A 542 -24.58 -6.27 -16.21
N ASP A 543 -23.24 -6.26 -16.16
CA ASP A 543 -22.41 -5.42 -15.27
C ASP A 543 -21.08 -5.08 -15.99
N GLY A 544 -21.18 -4.44 -17.16
CA GLY A 544 -20.05 -4.17 -18.06
C GLY A 544 -19.39 -2.81 -17.89
N GLY A 545 -19.72 -2.05 -16.83
CA GLY A 545 -19.31 -0.66 -16.68
C GLY A 545 -18.16 -0.37 -15.72
N PRO A 546 -17.83 0.92 -15.54
CA PRO A 546 -16.78 1.41 -14.65
C PRO A 546 -16.76 0.76 -13.27
N ARG A 547 -17.94 0.63 -12.64
CA ARG A 547 -18.09 0.02 -11.32
C ARG A 547 -17.52 -1.40 -11.27
N ARG A 548 -17.85 -2.26 -12.23
CA ARG A 548 -17.37 -3.64 -12.28
C ARG A 548 -15.87 -3.71 -12.52
N PHE A 549 -15.37 -2.89 -13.44
CA PHE A 549 -13.94 -2.81 -13.71
C PHE A 549 -13.16 -2.35 -12.46
N LEU A 550 -13.63 -1.32 -11.76
CA LEU A 550 -13.04 -0.83 -10.52
C LEU A 550 -13.09 -1.86 -9.38
N LEU A 551 -14.16 -2.66 -9.30
CA LEU A 551 -14.22 -3.81 -8.38
C LEU A 551 -13.14 -4.85 -8.70
N SER A 552 -12.96 -5.19 -9.97
CA SER A 552 -11.91 -6.11 -10.41
C SER A 552 -10.52 -5.53 -10.13
N LEU A 553 -10.32 -4.22 -10.37
CA LEU A 553 -9.06 -3.51 -10.09
C LEU A 553 -8.76 -3.50 -8.58
N ALA A 554 -9.77 -3.25 -7.76
CA ALA A 554 -9.69 -3.34 -6.31
C ALA A 554 -9.34 -4.76 -5.84
N GLN A 555 -9.89 -5.81 -6.46
CA GLN A 555 -9.53 -7.20 -6.16
C GLN A 555 -8.05 -7.49 -6.47
N LEU A 556 -7.49 -6.97 -7.57
CA LEU A 556 -6.05 -7.10 -7.83
C LEU A 556 -5.21 -6.34 -6.80
N HIS A 557 -5.63 -5.13 -6.43
CA HIS A 557 -4.94 -4.33 -5.42
C HIS A 557 -4.88 -5.04 -4.06
N THR A 558 -5.94 -5.72 -3.63
CA THR A 558 -5.95 -6.47 -2.36
C THR A 558 -5.07 -7.71 -2.38
N LEU A 559 -4.71 -8.21 -3.57
CA LEU A 559 -3.75 -9.30 -3.78
C LEU A 559 -2.29 -8.82 -3.88
N GLY A 560 -2.02 -7.52 -3.87
CA GLY A 560 -0.67 -6.97 -3.92
C GLY A 560 -0.24 -6.42 -5.27
N VAL A 561 -1.10 -6.52 -6.29
CA VAL A 561 -0.81 -5.98 -7.63
C VAL A 561 -0.74 -4.44 -7.55
N GLY A 562 0.31 -3.88 -8.16
CA GLY A 562 0.48 -2.43 -8.29
C GLY A 562 -0.63 -1.83 -9.15
N VAL A 563 -1.29 -0.79 -8.63
CA VAL A 563 -2.35 -0.05 -9.33
C VAL A 563 -2.02 1.43 -9.30
N ARG A 564 -2.11 2.08 -10.47
CA ARG A 564 -1.98 3.53 -10.64
C ARG A 564 -3.30 4.22 -10.30
N TRP A 565 -3.60 4.31 -9.01
CA TRP A 565 -4.82 4.94 -8.51
C TRP A 565 -4.92 6.43 -8.88
N GLU A 566 -3.81 7.10 -9.14
CA GLU A 566 -3.75 8.49 -9.60
C GLU A 566 -4.54 8.69 -10.91
N ALA A 567 -4.61 7.67 -11.76
CA ALA A 567 -5.37 7.69 -13.02
C ALA A 567 -6.89 7.59 -12.80
N VAL A 568 -7.34 7.12 -11.63
CA VAL A 568 -8.76 7.03 -11.26
C VAL A 568 -9.29 8.37 -10.76
N PHE A 569 -8.50 9.11 -9.97
CA PHE A 569 -8.96 10.26 -9.18
C PHE A 569 -8.71 11.64 -9.81
N GLY A 570 -8.78 11.74 -11.15
CA GLY A 570 -8.62 13.02 -11.84
C GLY A 570 -9.59 14.09 -11.31
N GLY A 571 -9.07 15.23 -10.87
CA GLY A 571 -9.82 16.37 -10.35
C GLY A 571 -10.07 16.39 -8.83
N ALA A 572 -9.75 15.31 -8.12
CA ALA A 572 -9.94 15.18 -6.67
C ALA A 572 -8.94 16.03 -5.86
N ARG A 573 -9.24 16.28 -4.59
CA ARG A 573 -8.42 17.03 -3.64
C ARG A 573 -8.12 16.22 -2.40
N GLU A 574 -6.98 16.52 -1.78
CA GLU A 574 -6.65 15.93 -0.49
C GLU A 574 -7.52 16.52 0.63
N VAL A 575 -8.01 15.65 1.51
CA VAL A 575 -8.83 15.99 2.68
C VAL A 575 -8.31 15.27 3.90
N GLU A 576 -8.50 15.87 5.08
CA GLU A 576 -8.04 15.29 6.33
C GLU A 576 -8.82 14.02 6.66
N LEU A 577 -8.10 12.91 6.77
CA LEU A 577 -8.63 11.60 7.15
C LEU A 577 -8.14 11.20 8.55
N PRO A 578 -8.82 10.26 9.25
CA PRO A 578 -8.34 9.72 10.52
C PRO A 578 -6.94 9.08 10.41
N THR A 579 -6.17 9.16 11.50
CA THR A 579 -4.87 8.49 11.61
C THR A 579 -5.02 6.98 11.84
N TYR A 580 -3.91 6.25 11.71
CA TYR A 580 -3.85 4.80 11.81
C TYR A 580 -4.46 4.22 13.10
N ALA A 581 -5.27 3.17 12.94
CA ALA A 581 -5.86 2.39 14.02
C ALA A 581 -4.86 1.44 14.71
N PHE A 582 -4.02 1.98 15.58
CA PHE A 582 -3.09 1.19 16.39
C PHE A 582 -3.79 0.13 17.24
N GLN A 583 -3.30 -1.11 17.14
CA GLN A 583 -3.76 -2.26 17.92
C GLN A 583 -2.91 -2.35 19.19
N HIS A 584 -3.25 -1.54 20.19
CA HIS A 584 -2.46 -1.43 21.42
C HIS A 584 -2.48 -2.73 22.23
N ARG A 585 -1.31 -3.10 22.74
CA ARG A 585 -1.15 -4.11 23.80
C ARG A 585 -0.42 -3.46 24.97
N ARG A 586 -0.74 -3.88 26.19
CA ARG A 586 -0.02 -3.43 27.38
C ARG A 586 1.36 -4.06 27.39
N PHE A 587 2.39 -3.23 27.23
CA PHE A 587 3.78 -3.60 27.47
C PHE A 587 4.26 -2.80 28.68
N TRP A 588 4.52 -3.48 29.79
CA TRP A 588 5.00 -2.85 31.01
C TRP A 588 5.96 -3.82 31.69
N PRO A 589 7.29 -3.55 31.71
CA PRO A 589 8.22 -4.41 32.45
C PRO A 589 7.90 -4.29 33.94
N GLU A 590 7.66 -5.42 34.59
CA GLU A 590 7.58 -5.46 36.05
C GLU A 590 9.01 -5.34 36.58
N ALA A 591 9.21 -4.43 37.54
CA ALA A 591 10.49 -4.36 38.23
C ALA A 591 10.76 -5.76 38.80
N GLY A 592 11.84 -6.40 38.35
CA GLY A 592 12.25 -7.69 38.89
C GLY A 592 12.36 -7.54 40.41
N ALA A 593 11.74 -8.45 41.15
CA ALA A 593 11.87 -8.50 42.60
C ALA A 593 13.36 -8.35 42.92
N GLU A 594 13.72 -7.32 43.70
CA GLU A 594 15.08 -7.15 44.20
C GLU A 594 15.56 -8.51 44.69
N GLN A 595 16.76 -8.92 44.27
CA GLN A 595 17.39 -10.13 44.78
C GLN A 595 17.23 -10.11 46.29
N ARG A 596 16.46 -11.07 46.84
CA ARG A 596 16.34 -11.27 48.28
C ARG A 596 17.77 -11.37 48.82
N SER A 597 18.27 -10.30 49.42
CA SER A 597 19.41 -10.37 50.34
C SER A 597 19.06 -11.48 51.33
N ASP A 598 19.95 -12.44 51.51
CA ASP A 598 19.72 -13.52 52.46
C ASP A 598 19.37 -12.87 53.82
N ALA A 599 18.23 -13.26 54.40
CA ALA A 599 17.71 -12.61 55.60
C ALA A 599 18.73 -12.72 56.76
N LEU A 600 19.50 -13.81 56.75
CA LEU A 600 20.60 -14.07 57.67
C LEU A 600 21.76 -13.08 57.49
N ASP A 601 22.11 -12.71 56.25
CA ASP A 601 23.14 -11.71 55.96
C ASP A 601 22.70 -10.32 56.45
N THR A 602 21.42 -9.99 56.28
CA THR A 602 20.87 -8.69 56.70
C THR A 602 20.90 -8.54 58.21
N GLU A 603 20.48 -9.59 58.93
CA GLU A 603 20.46 -9.61 60.40
C GLU A 603 21.88 -9.55 60.97
N PHE A 604 22.83 -10.30 60.39
CA PHE A 604 24.24 -10.24 60.79
C PHE A 604 24.86 -8.85 60.56
N TRP A 605 24.66 -8.23 59.39
CA TRP A 605 25.21 -6.89 59.17
C TRP A 605 24.56 -5.83 60.06
N ALA A 606 23.28 -5.99 60.42
CA ALA A 606 22.60 -5.09 61.35
C ALA A 606 23.15 -5.18 62.80
N THR A 607 23.68 -6.34 63.22
CA THR A 607 24.37 -6.44 64.53
C THR A 607 25.76 -5.82 64.47
N VAL A 608 26.48 -5.99 63.35
CA VAL A 608 27.77 -5.34 63.10
C VAL A 608 27.64 -3.81 63.06
N GLU A 609 26.63 -3.26 62.39
CA GLU A 609 26.40 -1.82 62.30
C GLU A 609 26.07 -1.19 63.66
N ARG A 610 25.33 -1.90 64.53
CA ARG A 610 25.05 -1.48 65.92
C ARG A 610 26.22 -1.68 66.88
N ALA A 611 27.32 -2.26 66.41
CA ALA A 611 28.49 -2.62 67.21
C ALA A 611 28.15 -3.50 68.44
N ASP A 612 27.19 -4.42 68.27
CA ASP A 612 26.76 -5.33 69.33
C ASP A 612 27.75 -6.52 69.43
N LEU A 613 28.70 -6.41 70.36
CA LEU A 613 29.78 -7.38 70.50
C LEU A 613 29.27 -8.79 70.80
N GLY A 614 28.33 -8.93 71.73
CA GLY A 614 27.80 -10.23 72.13
C GLY A 614 26.99 -10.89 71.03
N ALA A 615 26.18 -10.12 70.28
CA ALA A 615 25.40 -10.66 69.16
C ALA A 615 26.30 -11.10 67.99
N VAL A 616 27.34 -10.34 67.67
CA VAL A 616 28.29 -10.69 66.59
C VAL A 616 29.16 -11.89 67.00
N ALA A 617 29.60 -11.95 68.26
CA ALA A 617 30.36 -13.07 68.80
C ALA A 617 29.56 -14.37 68.80
N ALA A 618 28.29 -14.32 69.21
CA ALA A 618 27.36 -15.45 69.15
C ALA A 618 27.11 -15.93 67.71
N ALA A 619 26.92 -15.00 66.77
CA ALA A 619 26.70 -15.33 65.36
C ALA A 619 27.92 -15.99 64.70
N LEU A 620 29.14 -15.60 65.11
CA LEU A 620 30.40 -16.15 64.59
C LEU A 620 30.93 -17.34 65.40
N GLY A 621 30.33 -17.64 66.56
CA GLY A 621 30.76 -18.73 67.45
C GLY A 621 32.13 -18.51 68.09
N VAL A 622 32.50 -17.26 68.34
CA VAL A 622 33.80 -16.88 68.94
C VAL A 622 33.60 -16.12 70.25
N ALA A 623 34.64 -16.09 71.10
CA ALA A 623 34.58 -15.35 72.36
C ALA A 623 34.70 -13.82 72.13
N ASP A 624 33.96 -13.04 72.92
CA ASP A 624 33.89 -11.57 72.84
C ASP A 624 35.27 -10.90 72.82
N GLU A 625 36.22 -11.40 73.61
CA GLU A 625 37.58 -10.84 73.71
C GLU A 625 38.35 -10.89 72.38
N THR A 626 37.96 -11.81 71.49
CA THR A 626 38.57 -11.98 70.16
C THR A 626 38.10 -10.90 69.18
N LEU A 627 36.86 -10.43 69.32
CA LEU A 627 36.23 -9.47 68.40
C LEU A 627 36.24 -8.03 68.91
N ALA A 628 36.38 -7.82 70.22
CA ALA A 628 36.40 -6.50 70.86
C ALA A 628 37.34 -5.48 70.18
N PRO A 629 38.59 -5.82 69.77
CA PRO A 629 39.46 -4.85 69.11
C PRO A 629 39.13 -4.58 67.63
N VAL A 630 38.35 -5.45 66.96
CA VAL A 630 38.13 -5.40 65.50
C VAL A 630 36.73 -4.89 65.14
N LEU A 631 35.72 -5.12 65.98
CA LEU A 631 34.32 -4.77 65.70
C LEU A 631 34.11 -3.27 65.39
N PRO A 632 34.72 -2.30 66.10
CA PRO A 632 34.57 -0.89 65.75
C PRO A 632 35.09 -0.55 64.34
N ALA A 633 36.18 -1.21 63.92
CA ALA A 633 36.75 -1.04 62.59
C ALA A 633 35.85 -1.68 61.51
N LEU A 634 35.25 -2.83 61.80
CA LEU A 634 34.33 -3.53 60.90
C LEU A 634 33.02 -2.75 60.70
N SER A 635 32.44 -2.22 61.78
CA SER A 635 31.25 -1.35 61.74
C SER A 635 31.53 -0.07 60.94
N SER A 636 32.66 0.60 61.20
CA SER A 636 33.07 1.79 60.46
C SER A 636 33.37 1.53 58.98
N TRP A 637 33.88 0.33 58.64
CA TRP A 637 34.06 -0.08 57.25
C TRP A 637 32.71 -0.32 56.56
N ARG A 638 31.77 -0.98 57.23
CA ARG A 638 30.42 -1.23 56.72
C ARG A 638 29.65 0.07 56.49
N ALA A 639 29.66 1.00 57.44
CA ALA A 639 29.02 2.31 57.31
C ALA A 639 29.55 3.10 56.09
N ARG A 640 30.88 3.17 55.93
CA ARG A 640 31.51 3.83 54.76
C ARG A 640 31.14 3.15 53.44
N ARG A 641 31.02 1.82 53.43
CA ARG A 641 30.66 1.06 52.22
C ARG A 641 29.18 1.20 51.88
N ALA A 642 28.30 1.29 52.88
CA ALA A 642 26.88 1.57 52.71
C ALA A 642 26.67 2.99 52.15
N GLU A 643 27.30 4.01 52.76
CA GLU A 643 27.26 5.39 52.27
C GLU A 643 27.78 5.50 50.82
N LYS A 644 28.92 4.87 50.52
CA LYS A 644 29.45 4.82 49.16
C LYS A 644 28.52 4.09 48.20
N SER A 645 27.89 2.99 48.61
CA SER A 645 26.91 2.25 47.80
C SER A 645 25.65 3.06 47.53
N THR A 646 25.17 3.83 48.52
CA THR A 646 24.03 4.73 48.37
C THR A 646 24.36 5.87 47.41
N VAL A 647 25.53 6.49 47.55
CA VAL A 647 26.04 7.51 46.62
C VAL A 647 26.20 6.92 45.21
N ASP A 648 26.78 5.73 45.09
CA ASP A 648 26.94 5.02 43.82
C ASP A 648 25.59 4.65 43.16
N GLN A 649 24.54 4.40 43.95
CA GLN A 649 23.17 4.17 43.46
C GLN A 649 22.46 5.48 43.04
N TRP A 650 22.80 6.61 43.67
CA TRP A 650 22.22 7.91 43.32
C TRP A 650 22.94 8.58 42.14
N HIS A 651 24.08 8.05 41.72
CA HIS A 651 24.75 8.49 40.51
C HIS A 651 24.08 7.88 39.28
N TYR A 652 23.69 8.75 38.34
CA TYR A 652 23.28 8.34 37.01
C TYR A 652 24.46 7.64 36.33
N ARG A 653 24.33 6.35 36.02
CA ARG A 653 25.32 5.62 35.21
C ARG A 653 24.75 5.38 33.83
N GLU A 654 25.37 5.97 32.82
CA GLU A 654 25.24 5.48 31.45
C GLU A 654 26.15 4.27 31.30
N THR A 655 25.57 3.08 31.21
CA THR A 655 26.31 1.85 30.86
C THR A 655 25.82 1.36 29.51
N TRP A 656 26.73 1.31 28.55
CA TRP A 656 26.48 0.69 27.26
C TRP A 656 26.64 -0.82 27.38
N THR A 657 25.58 -1.56 27.07
CA THR A 657 25.67 -3.01 26.96
C THR A 657 26.08 -3.35 25.53
N PRO A 658 27.24 -4.01 25.30
CA PRO A 658 27.64 -4.39 23.96
C PRO A 658 26.59 -5.31 23.34
N LEU A 659 25.94 -4.84 22.28
CA LEU A 659 25.03 -5.67 21.50
C LEU A 659 25.88 -6.68 20.74
N ARG A 660 25.87 -7.96 21.17
CA ARG A 660 26.59 -9.06 20.50
C ARG A 660 25.89 -9.51 19.21
N ASN A 661 25.35 -8.59 18.43
CA ASN A 661 24.72 -8.92 17.16
C ASN A 661 25.71 -8.66 16.02
N THR A 662 26.23 -9.73 15.42
CA THR A 662 27.10 -9.70 14.24
C THR A 662 26.27 -9.58 12.96
N GLY A 663 25.39 -8.58 12.92
CA GLY A 663 24.61 -8.28 11.71
C GLY A 663 25.57 -8.02 10.54
N ARG A 664 25.34 -8.65 9.40
CA ARG A 664 26.08 -8.33 8.16
C ARG A 664 25.46 -7.09 7.54
N LEU A 665 26.27 -6.04 7.34
CA LEU A 665 25.85 -4.85 6.58
C LEU A 665 25.56 -5.25 5.12
N SER A 666 24.35 -4.96 4.64
CA SER A 666 23.95 -5.09 3.24
C SER A 666 24.00 -3.73 2.53
N GLY A 667 24.40 -3.72 1.26
CA GLY A 667 24.49 -2.51 0.42
C GLY A 667 25.80 -1.73 0.58
N SER A 668 25.92 -0.63 -0.16
CA SER A 668 27.06 0.30 -0.12
C SER A 668 26.80 1.41 0.89
N TRP A 669 27.78 1.74 1.72
CA TRP A 669 27.65 2.73 2.79
C TRP A 669 28.54 3.95 2.53
N LEU A 670 28.24 5.06 3.17
CA LEU A 670 29.10 6.24 3.18
C LEU A 670 29.48 6.56 4.62
N LEU A 671 30.78 6.70 4.88
CA LEU A 671 31.31 7.04 6.19
C LEU A 671 31.92 8.45 6.12
N VAL A 672 31.32 9.41 6.83
CA VAL A 672 31.84 10.78 6.93
C VAL A 672 32.56 10.91 8.26
N VAL A 673 33.87 11.15 8.23
CA VAL A 673 34.74 11.14 9.40
C VAL A 673 35.38 12.51 9.58
N ASP A 674 35.22 13.10 10.75
CA ASP A 674 36.01 14.27 11.14
C ASP A 674 37.49 13.86 11.27
N ASP A 675 38.39 14.58 10.59
CA ASP A 675 39.82 14.31 10.63
C ASP A 675 40.37 14.39 12.08
N ALA A 676 39.78 15.24 12.93
CA ALA A 676 40.13 15.35 14.35
C ALA A 676 39.71 14.11 15.16
N ALA A 677 38.70 13.36 14.70
CA ALA A 677 38.27 12.10 15.31
C ALA A 677 38.93 10.87 14.67
N SER A 678 39.68 11.03 13.57
CA SER A 678 40.19 9.90 12.77
C SER A 678 41.15 8.96 13.51
N GLU A 679 41.88 9.48 14.50
CA GLU A 679 42.81 8.70 15.34
C GLU A 679 42.16 8.10 16.60
N ASP A 680 40.89 8.39 16.87
CA ASP A 680 40.18 7.79 18.00
C ASP A 680 40.02 6.27 17.80
N PRO A 681 40.34 5.43 18.81
CA PRO A 681 40.26 3.97 18.70
C PRO A 681 38.88 3.45 18.29
N TRP A 682 37.77 4.12 18.66
CA TRP A 682 36.42 3.72 18.26
C TRP A 682 36.13 4.11 16.82
N THR A 683 36.51 5.32 16.41
CA THR A 683 36.42 5.78 15.01
C THR A 683 37.22 4.87 14.08
N SER A 684 38.43 4.47 14.49
CA SER A 684 39.26 3.50 13.79
C SER A 684 38.62 2.12 13.70
N ALA A 685 38.02 1.63 14.80
CA ALA A 685 37.33 0.34 14.80
C ALA A 685 36.09 0.33 13.89
N VAL A 686 35.29 1.40 13.91
CA VAL A 686 34.12 1.54 13.02
C VAL A 686 34.57 1.69 11.57
N THR A 687 35.56 2.53 11.27
CA THR A 687 36.10 2.68 9.91
C THR A 687 36.65 1.34 9.39
N GLY A 688 37.36 0.59 10.22
CA GLY A 688 37.85 -0.76 9.89
C GLY A 688 36.72 -1.77 9.63
N ALA A 689 35.63 -1.71 10.40
CA ALA A 689 34.46 -2.58 10.20
C ALA A 689 33.72 -2.30 8.88
N PHE A 690 33.83 -1.09 8.34
CA PHE A 690 33.18 -0.64 7.09
C PHE A 690 34.11 -0.67 5.86
N ALA A 691 35.41 -0.95 6.03
CA ALA A 691 36.46 -0.68 5.04
C ALA A 691 36.28 -1.31 3.65
N GLU A 692 35.55 -2.42 3.53
CA GLU A 692 35.29 -3.09 2.23
C GLU A 692 33.95 -2.71 1.58
N ARG A 693 33.08 -1.97 2.28
CA ARG A 693 31.69 -1.70 1.85
C ARG A 693 31.26 -0.25 2.02
N ALA A 694 32.16 0.64 2.44
CA ALA A 694 31.89 2.06 2.54
C ALA A 694 32.90 2.92 1.80
N ALA A 695 32.42 3.96 1.14
CA ALA A 695 33.27 5.10 0.77
C ALA A 695 33.53 5.93 2.03
N VAL A 696 34.79 6.30 2.28
CA VAL A 696 35.16 7.12 3.45
C VAL A 696 35.48 8.55 2.98
N LEU A 697 34.70 9.51 3.47
CA LEU A 697 34.94 10.94 3.27
C LEU A 697 35.53 11.53 4.55
N ARG A 698 36.78 12.00 4.49
CA ARG A 698 37.44 12.67 5.62
C ARG A 698 37.30 14.18 5.51
N VAL A 699 36.91 14.81 6.61
CA VAL A 699 36.52 16.22 6.65
C VAL A 699 37.36 16.92 7.70
N GLN A 700 38.22 17.84 7.25
CA GLN A 700 39.06 18.65 8.14
C GLN A 700 38.30 19.82 8.75
N GLU A 701 37.41 20.44 7.97
CA GLU A 701 36.55 21.52 8.42
C GLU A 701 35.15 21.32 7.82
N PRO A 702 34.09 21.34 8.63
CA PRO A 702 32.73 21.16 8.15
C PRO A 702 32.25 22.42 7.41
N ASP A 703 32.53 22.51 6.11
CA ASP A 703 31.94 23.48 5.19
C ASP A 703 30.82 22.83 4.36
N ARG A 704 29.61 23.37 4.48
CA ARG A 704 28.41 22.83 3.82
C ARG A 704 28.55 22.73 2.30
N ALA A 705 29.07 23.78 1.66
CA ALA A 705 29.12 23.86 0.20
C ALA A 705 30.15 22.89 -0.40
N ARG A 706 31.28 22.71 0.29
CA ARG A 706 32.29 21.71 -0.03
C ARG A 706 31.75 20.29 0.16
N LEU A 707 31.14 20.02 1.31
CA LEU A 707 30.56 18.71 1.62
C LEU A 707 29.49 18.31 0.59
N ALA A 708 28.58 19.22 0.22
CA ALA A 708 27.57 18.93 -0.79
C ALA A 708 28.19 18.52 -2.15
N ARG A 709 29.30 19.17 -2.57
CA ARG A 709 30.01 18.80 -3.80
C ARG A 709 30.71 17.45 -3.69
N GLU A 710 31.39 17.19 -2.58
CA GLU A 710 32.09 15.91 -2.35
C GLU A 710 31.10 14.74 -2.23
N LEU A 711 29.95 14.95 -1.57
CA LEU A 711 28.84 13.98 -1.48
C LEU A 711 28.22 13.70 -2.85
N THR A 712 28.01 14.74 -3.67
CA THR A 712 27.48 14.58 -5.04
C THR A 712 28.47 13.84 -5.95
N ALA A 713 29.78 14.07 -5.79
CA ALA A 713 30.80 13.35 -6.54
C ALA A 713 30.85 11.85 -6.17
N LEU A 714 30.44 11.50 -4.95
CA LEU A 714 30.32 10.14 -4.45
C LEU A 714 28.96 9.49 -4.76
N SER A 715 27.98 10.26 -5.26
CA SER A 715 26.58 9.83 -5.43
C SER A 715 26.30 8.96 -6.67
N THR A 716 27.31 8.31 -7.25
CA THR A 716 27.13 7.37 -8.38
C THR A 716 26.68 5.97 -7.93
N THR A 717 26.40 5.75 -6.65
CA THR A 717 25.99 4.45 -6.09
C THR A 717 24.83 4.58 -5.13
N ASP A 718 23.84 3.69 -5.26
CA ASP A 718 22.73 3.48 -4.33
C ASP A 718 23.30 3.22 -2.92
N CYS A 719 23.24 4.23 -2.05
CA CYS A 719 23.80 4.15 -0.71
C CYS A 719 22.72 3.63 0.26
N ALA A 720 23.01 2.50 0.91
CA ALA A 720 22.12 1.90 1.90
C ALA A 720 22.08 2.68 3.23
N GLY A 721 23.04 3.57 3.46
CA GLY A 721 23.06 4.46 4.62
C GLY A 721 24.35 5.26 4.78
N VAL A 722 24.25 6.37 5.50
CA VAL A 722 25.36 7.26 5.85
C VAL A 722 25.64 7.15 7.35
N VAL A 723 26.90 6.97 7.73
CA VAL A 723 27.37 6.99 9.12
C VAL A 723 28.32 8.17 9.29
N VAL A 724 28.12 8.97 10.32
CA VAL A 724 28.93 10.16 10.61
C VAL A 724 29.67 9.94 11.91
N LEU A 725 31.01 10.04 11.87
CA LEU A 725 31.91 9.86 13.02
C LEU A 725 32.52 11.21 13.38
N VAL A 726 32.24 11.68 14.59
CA VAL A 726 32.58 13.02 15.09
C VAL A 726 33.19 12.96 16.47
N PRO A 727 33.96 13.98 16.89
CA PRO A 727 34.44 14.09 18.27
C PRO A 727 33.29 14.32 19.25
N ASP A 728 33.48 13.91 20.51
CA ASP A 728 32.51 14.14 21.57
C ASP A 728 32.37 15.64 21.91
N GLY A 729 31.14 16.07 22.21
CA GLY A 729 30.85 17.43 22.64
C GLY A 729 30.21 18.31 21.56
N VAL A 730 30.21 19.63 21.79
CA VAL A 730 29.46 20.61 20.98
C VAL A 730 29.97 20.68 19.54
N GLU A 731 31.27 20.51 19.33
CA GLU A 731 31.89 20.53 17.99
C GLU A 731 31.36 19.39 17.10
N GLY A 732 31.18 18.19 17.66
CA GLY A 732 30.58 17.07 16.93
C GLY A 732 29.11 17.30 16.56
N VAL A 733 28.34 17.97 17.42
CA VAL A 733 26.94 18.32 17.12
C VAL A 733 26.87 19.32 15.95
N VAL A 734 27.75 20.32 15.94
CA VAL A 734 27.84 21.29 14.84
C VAL A 734 28.25 20.59 13.54
N PHE A 735 29.23 19.68 13.59
CA PHE A 735 29.66 18.90 12.43
C PHE A 735 28.51 18.06 11.86
N VAL A 736 27.77 17.32 12.70
CA VAL A 736 26.61 16.51 12.26
C VAL A 736 25.55 17.39 11.61
N LEU A 737 25.26 18.57 12.16
CA LEU A 737 24.31 19.51 11.58
C LEU A 737 24.74 19.99 10.19
N VAL A 738 26.03 20.29 9.99
CA VAL A 738 26.56 20.71 8.69
C VAL A 738 26.48 19.57 7.67
N VAL A 739 26.80 18.34 8.07
CA VAL A 739 26.68 17.15 7.20
C VAL A 739 25.22 16.91 6.82
N LEU A 740 24.29 16.96 7.78
CA LEU A 740 22.85 16.81 7.49
C LEU A 740 22.35 17.89 6.53
N GLN A 741 22.79 19.14 6.69
CA GLN A 741 22.46 20.25 5.78
C GLN A 741 23.13 20.15 4.40
N ALA A 742 24.17 19.33 4.26
CA ALA A 742 24.82 19.06 2.97
C ALA A 742 24.19 17.86 2.24
N VAL A 743 23.56 16.94 2.99
CA VAL A 743 22.81 15.79 2.46
C VAL A 743 21.38 16.17 2.04
N LEU A 744 20.74 17.10 2.78
CA LEU A 744 19.45 17.73 2.45
C LEU A 744 19.62 18.86 1.43
#